data_AF-A0A971PI01-F1
#
_entry.id   AF-A0A971PI01-F1
#
_cell.length_a   1.000
_cell.length_b   1.000
_cell.length_c   1.000
_cell.angle_alpha   90.00
_cell.angle_beta   90.00
_cell.angle_gamma   90.00
#
_symmetry.space_group_name_H-M   'P 1'
#
loop_
_entity.id
_entity.type
_entity.pdbx_description
1 polymer ?
#
loop_
_entity_poly.entity_id
_entity_poly.type
_entity_poly.pdbx_seq_one_letter_code
_entity_poly.pdbx_strand_id
1 'polypeptide(L)'
;MKRTLLSLCVLCLVPFHSPAEGAAQAERAEGTDSVYGYDVAAPADGAALETGHGDAAAFDSGEAAEAGQASSDTDENLGAGIHELCRPALEIGDVEGLQIATTRSSMDGGWFFYFGLAHAIYENPLGAVNDNGNIFEDGAGYEQPQATGVWVGRDSEDIAVQAGDYVTVTYDGGRTRKIYFPALSGESTLYIGFDGSTYWDRDLCDLAQAAPRAPWPMFQHDAQHTGRSEYAGPYRPTLAWSYRFLDSVYSSPAIGTDGRVYVGSDDLRFYSFTPNGDIAWSYRTDHEITSSPAIGFDGSIYITSQDNTFYSIRSNGGLDWSYRMYNIYYSTPAIGSDGTVYVGDGNMLYSMTPNGGMVWSYRKYSSIDSYPAVDSDGRVYVNLYSNFLCIDKEGDRVWSYALGDYANCKPSIGSDGRIYRGADYFFYCFNSNGTIAWTYPMELNDYTSPAIGSDGKVYVTLSNVNGRYLSSFASDGTFTWSYQGIAYAPAIDSNGKIYCGNHCLNANGSLSWSYRLHSWTAINHGANAIDSGGRIYGSHPNGDLLYCLESMPTPTPTITPTPTITSTPTITPTPTITPTPTITPTPTETPTITPTPTRTPTRTPTRTPTRTPTPTITPTPTRTPTPCTAPLEIGDITNLRIASTRSGVGAGWNFYFGLADDVYGKPLGYVYDNSNIFTDKAAYAPQPAGVLVGRDQEGIAVQAGDYVTVTYDGGQTKRVYFPAIHGDTVGLYIAHDGSTYWDRGLCNLAQAALSPTPTPTPLPRAQVLLNGTSYRPGSPFAATFRLNRAVARTFNAYAVVNLPDGSMLDAITLSPRIQPLATNVHGLPAGFTYPFMSLTVPPGAPRGNCSVMVGFFAPEQPITGPGDAFLLAVAPFALK
;
A
#
# COMPACT_ATOMS: atom_id res chain seq x y z
N MET A 1 35.79 6.63 58.80
CA MET A 1 34.88 5.67 59.49
C MET A 1 34.32 4.78 58.37
N LYS A 2 34.42 3.43 58.36
CA LYS A 2 33.76 2.41 59.23
C LYS A 2 32.24 2.65 59.30
N ARG A 3 31.34 1.71 59.00
CA ARG A 3 31.35 0.21 58.89
C ARG A 3 30.36 -0.26 57.79
N THR A 4 30.17 -1.52 57.35
CA THR A 4 30.94 -2.78 57.02
C THR A 4 29.91 -3.82 56.51
N LEU A 5 30.21 -4.88 55.74
CA LEU A 5 31.50 -5.41 55.26
C LEU A 5 31.52 -5.51 53.70
N LEU A 6 31.24 -6.58 52.93
CA LEU A 6 31.35 -8.04 53.06
C LEU A 6 31.31 -8.66 51.63
N SER A 7 32.12 -9.61 51.16
CA SER A 7 33.54 -9.99 51.40
C SER A 7 34.01 -11.01 50.32
N LEU A 8 35.31 -11.37 50.31
CA LEU A 8 36.05 -12.22 49.35
C LEU A 8 36.20 -11.61 47.92
N CYS A 9 37.39 -11.38 47.33
CA CYS A 9 38.69 -12.10 47.25
C CYS A 9 38.64 -13.28 46.25
N VAL A 10 39.59 -13.49 45.32
CA VAL A 10 41.01 -13.03 45.16
C VAL A 10 41.41 -13.14 43.64
N LEU A 11 42.49 -12.66 43.00
CA LEU A 11 43.87 -12.17 43.33
C LEU A 11 44.44 -11.28 42.17
N CYS A 12 45.72 -10.89 42.29
CA CYS A 12 46.74 -10.30 41.36
C CYS A 12 46.72 -10.65 39.84
N LEU A 13 47.47 -9.98 38.92
CA LEU A 13 48.60 -9.02 39.02
C LEU A 13 48.70 -8.07 37.78
N VAL A 14 49.58 -7.05 37.86
CA VAL A 14 49.98 -6.02 36.84
C VAL A 14 51.51 -6.15 36.57
N PRO A 15 52.22 -5.33 35.75
CA PRO A 15 51.88 -4.38 34.67
C PRO A 15 52.74 -4.56 33.39
N PHE A 16 52.74 -3.60 32.45
CA PHE A 16 53.95 -3.18 31.69
C PHE A 16 53.90 -1.69 31.30
N HIS A 17 54.98 -1.14 30.71
CA HIS A 17 55.21 0.29 30.49
C HIS A 17 55.40 0.70 29.00
N SER A 18 55.25 2.01 28.77
CA SER A 18 55.66 2.86 27.64
C SER A 18 57.20 2.83 27.38
N PRO A 19 57.79 3.38 26.27
CA PRO A 19 57.45 4.69 25.69
C PRO A 19 57.65 4.93 24.17
N ALA A 20 57.41 6.20 23.81
CA ALA A 20 57.28 6.86 22.51
C ALA A 20 58.54 7.01 21.63
N GLU A 21 58.29 7.41 20.37
CA GLU A 21 59.15 8.28 19.55
C GLU A 21 58.27 9.11 18.57
N GLY A 22 58.76 10.19 17.93
CA GLY A 22 57.95 11.00 16.99
C GLY A 22 58.54 12.33 16.48
N ALA A 23 57.81 12.98 15.55
CA ALA A 23 58.04 14.32 14.97
C ALA A 23 56.68 14.87 14.46
N ALA A 24 56.21 16.09 14.79
CA ALA A 24 56.54 17.41 14.17
C ALA A 24 56.19 17.47 12.67
N GLN A 25 55.42 18.43 12.12
CA GLN A 25 55.19 19.87 12.39
C GLN A 25 53.74 20.30 11.99
N ALA A 26 53.21 21.53 12.20
CA ALA A 26 53.38 22.59 13.22
C ALA A 26 52.36 23.76 12.95
N GLU A 27 51.92 24.47 14.00
CA GLU A 27 51.18 25.78 13.97
C GLU A 27 49.79 25.80 13.25
N ARG A 28 48.77 26.64 13.54
CA ARG A 28 48.50 27.81 14.43
C ARG A 28 46.95 27.96 14.58
N ALA A 29 46.29 28.81 15.37
CA ALA A 29 46.64 29.87 16.33
C ALA A 29 45.54 30.01 17.44
N GLU A 30 45.11 31.23 17.77
CA GLU A 30 44.04 31.66 18.70
C GLU A 30 42.60 31.57 18.08
N GLY A 31 41.46 31.67 18.80
CA GLY A 31 41.21 31.75 20.25
C GLY A 31 40.51 33.05 20.74
N THR A 32 39.41 32.97 21.52
CA THR A 32 39.00 33.91 22.60
C THR A 32 37.66 33.53 23.26
N ASP A 33 37.50 33.85 24.55
CA ASP A 33 36.27 33.66 25.35
C ASP A 33 35.25 34.80 25.22
N SER A 34 33.99 34.54 25.62
CA SER A 34 33.16 35.50 26.37
C SER A 34 32.07 34.78 27.18
N VAL A 35 31.76 35.31 28.38
CA VAL A 35 30.72 34.84 29.31
C VAL A 35 29.67 35.98 29.50
N TYR A 36 28.67 35.77 30.35
CA TYR A 36 27.53 36.62 30.73
C TYR A 36 26.28 36.44 29.84
N GLY A 37 25.06 36.49 30.38
CA GLY A 37 24.67 36.60 31.80
C GLY A 37 23.22 37.09 31.92
N TYR A 38 22.33 36.26 32.48
CA TYR A 38 20.90 36.58 32.56
C TYR A 38 20.56 37.46 33.77
N ASP A 39 19.71 38.45 33.56
CA ASP A 39 18.88 39.06 34.61
C ASP A 39 17.51 39.47 34.03
N VAL A 40 16.48 39.60 34.86
CA VAL A 40 15.06 39.55 34.43
C VAL A 40 14.28 40.80 34.82
N ALA A 41 13.50 41.36 33.88
CA ALA A 41 12.54 42.43 34.16
C ALA A 41 11.25 42.33 33.32
N ALA A 42 10.11 42.37 34.01
CA ALA A 42 8.79 42.78 33.49
C ALA A 42 8.52 44.24 34.00
N PRO A 43 7.45 45.00 33.61
CA PRO A 43 6.05 44.56 33.70
C PRO A 43 5.01 45.25 32.73
N ALA A 44 3.73 45.00 33.02
CA ALA A 44 2.57 45.92 32.95
C ALA A 44 1.82 46.20 31.61
N ASP A 45 0.58 45.70 31.58
CA ASP A 45 -0.71 46.42 31.44
C ASP A 45 -0.93 47.53 30.38
N GLY A 46 -2.08 47.41 29.67
CA GLY A 46 -2.72 48.48 28.89
C GLY A 46 -3.94 47.95 28.14
N ALA A 47 -5.09 48.66 28.16
CA ALA A 47 -6.37 48.15 27.67
C ALA A 47 -7.20 49.18 26.88
N ALA A 48 -8.35 48.73 26.35
CA ALA A 48 -9.42 49.50 25.67
C ALA A 48 -9.09 50.05 24.26
N LEU A 49 -10.06 50.43 23.41
CA LEU A 49 -11.37 49.86 22.98
C LEU A 49 -11.95 50.83 21.90
N GLU A 50 -13.09 50.50 21.29
CA GLU A 50 -13.94 51.38 20.43
C GLU A 50 -13.40 51.84 19.06
N THR A 51 -14.22 52.27 18.07
CA THR A 51 -15.53 51.79 17.53
C THR A 51 -15.75 52.36 16.10
N GLY A 52 -16.74 51.83 15.35
CA GLY A 52 -17.36 52.44 14.14
C GLY A 52 -17.10 51.64 12.85
N HIS A 53 -18.07 51.02 12.14
CA HIS A 53 -19.40 51.38 11.59
C HIS A 53 -19.41 52.07 10.20
N GLY A 54 -20.41 51.74 9.36
CA GLY A 54 -20.50 52.03 7.92
C GLY A 54 -20.24 50.76 7.08
N ASP A 55 -21.21 49.92 6.71
CA ASP A 55 -22.56 50.10 6.12
C ASP A 55 -22.53 50.70 4.69
N ALA A 56 -23.26 50.21 3.68
CA ALA A 56 -24.03 48.95 3.52
C ALA A 56 -24.49 48.78 2.04
N ALA A 57 -24.97 47.56 1.68
CA ALA A 57 -25.94 47.26 0.60
C ALA A 57 -25.55 47.55 -0.88
N ALA A 58 -26.23 47.05 -1.92
CA ALA A 58 -27.01 45.81 -2.22
C ALA A 58 -27.47 45.88 -3.71
N PHE A 59 -28.38 44.98 -4.14
CA PHE A 59 -29.03 44.84 -5.48
C PHE A 59 -28.17 44.23 -6.62
N ASP A 60 -28.74 43.53 -7.61
CA ASP A 60 -29.88 42.56 -7.63
C ASP A 60 -29.83 41.73 -8.94
N SER A 61 -30.77 40.78 -9.03
CA SER A 61 -31.05 39.78 -10.06
C SER A 61 -31.57 40.28 -11.43
N GLY A 62 -31.69 39.34 -12.38
CA GLY A 62 -32.18 39.52 -13.76
C GLY A 62 -31.45 38.56 -14.73
N GLU A 63 -31.70 37.24 -14.71
CA GLU A 63 -32.87 36.52 -15.27
C GLU A 63 -32.73 36.24 -16.79
N ALA A 64 -33.34 35.16 -17.28
CA ALA A 64 -32.90 34.43 -18.50
C ALA A 64 -33.89 34.45 -19.68
N ALA A 65 -33.44 33.99 -20.86
CA ALA A 65 -34.27 33.62 -22.01
C ALA A 65 -33.58 32.54 -22.88
N GLU A 66 -34.37 31.69 -23.54
CA GLU A 66 -33.91 30.49 -24.27
C GLU A 66 -34.00 30.59 -25.82
N ALA A 67 -33.48 29.52 -26.45
CA ALA A 67 -34.04 28.83 -27.62
C ALA A 67 -33.53 29.16 -29.04
N GLY A 68 -33.16 28.09 -29.77
CA GLY A 68 -32.78 28.12 -31.19
C GLY A 68 -32.15 26.79 -31.68
N GLN A 69 -32.96 25.78 -31.99
CA GLN A 69 -32.50 24.51 -32.58
C GLN A 69 -32.42 24.58 -34.12
N ALA A 70 -31.40 23.96 -34.74
CA ALA A 70 -31.54 23.12 -35.95
C ALA A 70 -30.22 22.45 -36.41
N SER A 71 -30.38 21.29 -37.08
CA SER A 71 -29.46 20.61 -38.02
C SER A 71 -27.99 20.32 -37.64
N SER A 72 -27.77 19.06 -37.27
CA SER A 72 -26.76 18.15 -37.86
C SER A 72 -25.74 18.70 -38.87
N ASP A 73 -24.46 18.43 -38.61
CA ASP A 73 -23.62 17.62 -39.51
C ASP A 73 -22.58 16.83 -38.69
N THR A 74 -21.89 15.86 -39.29
CA THR A 74 -21.08 14.86 -38.58
C THR A 74 -19.59 15.16 -38.53
N ASP A 75 -19.02 14.90 -37.35
CA ASP A 75 -17.66 14.40 -37.09
C ASP A 75 -16.43 15.35 -37.17
N GLU A 76 -15.36 14.86 -36.51
CA GLU A 76 -13.96 15.32 -36.50
C GLU A 76 -13.64 16.79 -36.09
N ASN A 77 -13.03 16.93 -34.88
CA ASN A 77 -12.08 17.97 -34.40
C ASN A 77 -12.45 18.85 -33.17
N LEU A 78 -13.40 18.46 -32.31
CA LEU A 78 -13.52 19.04 -30.96
C LEU A 78 -13.72 17.93 -29.91
N GLY A 79 -12.74 17.73 -29.01
CA GLY A 79 -12.84 16.76 -27.90
C GLY A 79 -11.51 16.26 -27.32
N ALA A 80 -10.40 16.38 -28.06
CA ALA A 80 -9.08 15.85 -27.67
C ALA A 80 -8.34 16.70 -26.60
N GLY A 81 -8.99 17.01 -25.48
CA GLY A 81 -8.41 17.85 -24.41
C GLY A 81 -9.15 17.86 -23.08
N ILE A 82 -10.01 16.88 -22.79
CA ILE A 82 -10.75 16.79 -21.52
C ILE A 82 -10.75 15.38 -20.88
N HIS A 83 -10.52 14.32 -21.65
CA HIS A 83 -10.50 12.93 -21.14
C HIS A 83 -9.19 12.50 -20.43
N GLU A 84 -8.18 13.36 -20.30
CA GLU A 84 -6.90 13.03 -19.64
C GLU A 84 -6.92 13.12 -18.10
N LEU A 85 -8.06 13.45 -17.48
CA LEU A 85 -8.16 13.69 -16.02
C LEU A 85 -8.85 12.58 -15.22
N CYS A 86 -9.63 11.70 -15.85
CA CYS A 86 -10.28 10.60 -15.14
C CYS A 86 -9.34 9.39 -15.05
N ARG A 87 -9.46 8.55 -14.00
CA ARG A 87 -8.72 7.28 -13.96
C ARG A 87 -9.17 6.37 -15.11
N PRO A 88 -8.27 5.54 -15.70
CA PRO A 88 -8.67 4.51 -16.65
C PRO A 88 -9.77 3.63 -16.06
N ALA A 89 -10.72 3.20 -16.89
CA ALA A 89 -11.76 2.27 -16.45
C ALA A 89 -11.15 0.94 -16.00
N LEU A 90 -11.79 0.26 -15.04
CA LEU A 90 -11.48 -1.13 -14.77
C LEU A 90 -12.04 -1.97 -15.93
N GLU A 91 -11.13 -2.58 -16.70
CA GLU A 91 -11.46 -3.55 -17.74
C GLU A 91 -11.24 -4.96 -17.22
N ILE A 92 -12.28 -5.80 -17.30
CA ILE A 92 -12.26 -7.22 -16.93
C ILE A 92 -12.99 -8.02 -18.03
N GLY A 93 -12.54 -9.25 -18.30
CA GLY A 93 -13.18 -10.14 -19.26
C GLY A 93 -14.17 -11.09 -18.60
N ASP A 94 -13.73 -11.74 -17.51
CA ASP A 94 -14.53 -12.74 -16.80
C ASP A 94 -14.46 -12.55 -15.28
N VAL A 95 -15.60 -12.65 -14.59
CA VAL A 95 -15.69 -12.49 -13.13
C VAL A 95 -15.74 -13.88 -12.50
N GLU A 96 -14.69 -14.24 -11.76
CA GLU A 96 -14.52 -15.57 -11.18
C GLU A 96 -14.97 -15.64 -9.70
N GLY A 97 -15.32 -14.50 -9.11
CA GLY A 97 -15.75 -14.41 -7.72
C GLY A 97 -16.06 -12.99 -7.28
N LEU A 98 -16.97 -12.85 -6.31
CA LEU A 98 -17.31 -11.59 -5.66
C LEU A 98 -17.46 -11.83 -4.16
N GLN A 99 -16.90 -10.94 -3.32
CA GLN A 99 -17.00 -11.05 -1.87
C GLN A 99 -17.17 -9.69 -1.20
N ILE A 100 -18.31 -9.48 -0.54
CA ILE A 100 -18.62 -8.30 0.29
C ILE A 100 -17.83 -8.39 1.60
N ALA A 101 -17.25 -7.27 2.05
CA ALA A 101 -16.46 -7.22 3.28
C ALA A 101 -17.29 -7.02 4.56
N THR A 102 -18.37 -6.26 4.48
CA THR A 102 -19.23 -5.88 5.61
C THR A 102 -20.70 -6.05 5.22
N THR A 103 -21.36 -7.09 5.73
CA THR A 103 -22.79 -7.35 5.50
C THR A 103 -23.65 -6.45 6.39
N ARG A 104 -24.72 -5.83 5.85
CA ARG A 104 -25.51 -4.80 6.56
C ARG A 104 -27.02 -4.96 6.49
N SER A 105 -27.54 -5.73 5.54
CA SER A 105 -28.96 -6.04 5.44
C SER A 105 -29.46 -6.79 6.69
N SER A 106 -30.73 -6.56 7.03
CA SER A 106 -31.43 -7.14 8.17
C SER A 106 -32.55 -8.13 7.79
N MET A 107 -32.87 -8.22 6.49
CA MET A 107 -34.01 -8.98 5.95
C MET A 107 -33.57 -10.21 5.15
N ASP A 108 -34.37 -11.28 5.23
CA ASP A 108 -34.23 -12.47 4.38
C ASP A 108 -34.38 -12.08 2.89
N GLY A 109 -33.25 -12.01 2.17
CA GLY A 109 -33.19 -11.57 0.77
C GLY A 109 -31.98 -10.68 0.46
N GLY A 110 -31.53 -9.85 1.40
CA GLY A 110 -30.35 -8.98 1.19
C GLY A 110 -30.60 -7.76 0.29
N TRP A 111 -29.49 -7.09 -0.02
CA TRP A 111 -29.30 -6.31 -1.25
C TRP A 111 -28.37 -7.08 -2.19
N PHE A 112 -28.31 -6.68 -3.46
CA PHE A 112 -27.39 -7.28 -4.43
C PHE A 112 -26.45 -6.23 -5.04
N PHE A 113 -25.21 -6.64 -5.28
CA PHE A 113 -24.23 -5.90 -6.07
C PHE A 113 -24.01 -6.65 -7.40
N TYR A 114 -24.38 -6.04 -8.51
CA TYR A 114 -24.24 -6.59 -9.86
C TYR A 114 -23.11 -5.89 -10.60
N PHE A 115 -22.18 -6.65 -11.17
CA PHE A 115 -21.01 -6.13 -11.88
C PHE A 115 -21.13 -6.40 -13.38
N GLY A 116 -20.73 -5.44 -14.21
CA GLY A 116 -20.66 -5.63 -15.66
C GLY A 116 -20.60 -4.36 -16.48
N LEU A 117 -20.88 -4.46 -17.79
CA LEU A 117 -20.82 -3.33 -18.72
C LEU A 117 -21.70 -2.19 -18.24
N ALA A 118 -21.16 -1.01 -17.95
CA ALA A 118 -21.87 0.05 -17.22
C ALA A 118 -23.21 0.51 -17.86
N HIS A 119 -23.41 0.27 -19.16
CA HIS A 119 -24.64 0.56 -19.91
C HIS A 119 -25.62 -0.63 -20.02
N ALA A 120 -25.27 -1.81 -19.51
CA ALA A 120 -26.03 -3.06 -19.66
C ALA A 120 -25.98 -4.02 -18.44
N ILE A 121 -25.41 -3.62 -17.28
CA ILE A 121 -25.33 -4.42 -16.04
C ILE A 121 -26.65 -5.15 -15.70
N TYR A 122 -27.78 -4.48 -15.87
CA TYR A 122 -29.10 -5.00 -15.53
C TYR A 122 -29.65 -6.03 -16.53
N GLU A 123 -29.14 -6.04 -17.77
CA GLU A 123 -29.56 -6.99 -18.80
C GLU A 123 -28.66 -8.24 -18.85
N ASN A 124 -27.34 -8.06 -18.68
CA ASN A 124 -26.35 -9.14 -18.60
C ASN A 124 -25.22 -8.75 -17.62
N PRO A 125 -25.32 -9.09 -16.33
CA PRO A 125 -24.21 -8.96 -15.40
C PRO A 125 -23.11 -9.99 -15.73
N LEU A 126 -21.85 -9.59 -15.56
CA LEU A 126 -20.69 -10.49 -15.55
C LEU A 126 -20.68 -11.35 -14.27
N GLY A 127 -21.28 -10.85 -13.19
CA GLY A 127 -21.52 -11.60 -11.96
C GLY A 127 -22.27 -10.77 -10.91
N ALA A 128 -22.82 -11.44 -9.89
CA ALA A 128 -23.56 -10.81 -8.80
C ALA A 128 -23.15 -11.35 -7.42
N VAL A 129 -23.34 -10.55 -6.36
CA VAL A 129 -23.18 -11.01 -4.96
C VAL A 129 -24.27 -10.47 -4.05
N ASN A 130 -24.80 -11.36 -3.22
CA ASN A 130 -25.83 -11.06 -2.23
C ASN A 130 -25.24 -10.67 -0.87
N ASP A 131 -25.76 -9.62 -0.23
CA ASP A 131 -25.25 -9.09 1.04
C ASP A 131 -25.32 -10.08 2.21
N ASN A 132 -26.43 -10.79 2.39
CA ASN A 132 -26.59 -11.69 3.55
C ASN A 132 -26.02 -13.09 3.32
N GLY A 133 -25.95 -13.54 2.07
CA GLY A 133 -25.32 -14.82 1.74
C GLY A 133 -23.81 -14.74 1.58
N ASN A 134 -23.30 -13.60 1.11
CA ASN A 134 -21.98 -13.48 0.46
C ASN A 134 -21.78 -14.57 -0.63
N ILE A 135 -22.89 -14.94 -1.29
CA ILE A 135 -22.94 -15.94 -2.35
C ILE A 135 -22.65 -15.21 -3.66
N PHE A 136 -21.59 -15.64 -4.33
CA PHE A 136 -21.30 -15.25 -5.70
C PHE A 136 -22.20 -16.03 -6.66
N GLU A 137 -22.87 -15.31 -7.55
CA GLU A 137 -23.57 -15.85 -8.70
C GLU A 137 -22.80 -15.48 -9.97
N ASP A 138 -22.32 -16.52 -10.66
CA ASP A 138 -21.56 -16.45 -11.90
C ASP A 138 -22.44 -16.00 -13.08
N GLY A 139 -21.92 -15.12 -13.92
CA GLY A 139 -22.69 -14.37 -14.93
C GLY A 139 -22.31 -14.70 -16.37
N ALA A 140 -22.29 -13.67 -17.22
CA ALA A 140 -21.93 -13.79 -18.63
C ALA A 140 -20.48 -13.35 -18.88
N GLY A 141 -19.53 -14.30 -18.93
CA GLY A 141 -18.12 -14.01 -19.27
C GLY A 141 -17.88 -13.54 -20.71
N TYR A 142 -16.89 -12.68 -20.91
CA TYR A 142 -16.48 -12.13 -22.22
C TYR A 142 -15.05 -12.55 -22.61
N GLU A 143 -14.84 -12.87 -23.89
CA GLU A 143 -13.51 -13.28 -24.41
C GLU A 143 -12.44 -12.16 -24.42
N GLN A 144 -12.82 -10.90 -24.17
CA GLN A 144 -11.90 -9.76 -24.06
C GLN A 144 -12.34 -8.81 -22.94
N PRO A 145 -11.40 -8.13 -22.25
CA PRO A 145 -11.72 -7.16 -21.20
C PRO A 145 -12.61 -6.02 -21.70
N GLN A 146 -13.54 -5.58 -20.85
CA GLN A 146 -14.46 -4.47 -21.13
C GLN A 146 -14.63 -3.54 -19.93
N ALA A 147 -14.80 -2.24 -20.19
CA ALA A 147 -14.99 -1.21 -19.18
C ALA A 147 -16.25 -1.47 -18.32
N THR A 148 -16.01 -1.70 -17.04
CA THR A 148 -17.02 -2.23 -16.10
C THR A 148 -17.52 -1.18 -15.10
N GLY A 149 -18.77 -1.34 -14.70
CA GLY A 149 -19.41 -0.63 -13.59
C GLY A 149 -20.02 -1.61 -12.58
N VAL A 150 -20.62 -1.07 -11.54
CA VAL A 150 -21.42 -1.81 -10.54
C VAL A 150 -22.77 -1.15 -10.34
N TRP A 151 -23.82 -1.95 -10.24
CA TRP A 151 -25.15 -1.52 -9.81
C TRP A 151 -25.47 -2.11 -8.44
N VAL A 152 -26.04 -1.30 -7.55
CA VAL A 152 -26.52 -1.72 -6.22
C VAL A 152 -28.04 -1.69 -6.22
N GLY A 153 -28.67 -2.84 -5.98
CA GLY A 153 -30.11 -3.09 -6.21
C GLY A 153 -30.89 -3.56 -4.98
N ARG A 154 -32.21 -3.28 -4.97
CA ARG A 154 -33.14 -3.63 -3.90
C ARG A 154 -33.95 -4.89 -4.23
N ASP A 155 -34.13 -5.74 -3.22
CA ASP A 155 -35.17 -6.79 -3.21
C ASP A 155 -36.00 -6.77 -1.92
N SER A 156 -35.35 -6.63 -0.76
CA SER A 156 -35.98 -6.90 0.55
C SER A 156 -36.12 -5.70 1.51
N GLU A 157 -35.25 -4.69 1.43
CA GLU A 157 -35.32 -3.46 2.24
C GLU A 157 -34.61 -2.27 1.57
N ASP A 158 -34.67 -1.08 2.18
CA ASP A 158 -33.91 0.09 1.74
C ASP A 158 -32.39 -0.17 1.78
N ILE A 159 -31.67 0.20 0.71
CA ILE A 159 -30.21 0.16 0.65
C ILE A 159 -29.64 1.11 1.73
N ALA A 160 -28.59 0.67 2.43
CA ALA A 160 -27.89 1.47 3.45
C ALA A 160 -26.38 1.15 3.48
N VAL A 161 -25.73 1.22 2.32
CA VAL A 161 -24.26 1.13 2.20
C VAL A 161 -23.65 2.34 2.90
N GLN A 162 -22.55 2.13 3.63
CA GLN A 162 -21.79 3.19 4.29
C GLN A 162 -20.49 3.47 3.54
N ALA A 163 -20.04 4.72 3.61
CA ALA A 163 -18.77 5.14 3.06
C ALA A 163 -17.61 4.28 3.61
N GLY A 164 -16.86 3.65 2.71
CA GLY A 164 -15.74 2.76 3.05
C GLY A 164 -16.09 1.26 3.05
N ASP A 165 -17.37 0.90 2.89
CA ASP A 165 -17.73 -0.47 2.51
C ASP A 165 -17.14 -0.82 1.13
N TYR A 166 -16.77 -2.09 0.94
CA TYR A 166 -16.17 -2.55 -0.31
C TYR A 166 -16.56 -3.99 -0.67
N VAL A 167 -16.51 -4.27 -1.97
CA VAL A 167 -16.59 -5.62 -2.55
C VAL A 167 -15.23 -5.98 -3.12
N THR A 168 -14.76 -7.19 -2.85
CA THR A 168 -13.59 -7.77 -3.52
C THR A 168 -14.07 -8.52 -4.75
N VAL A 169 -13.62 -8.09 -5.93
CA VAL A 169 -13.86 -8.74 -7.22
C VAL A 169 -12.68 -9.64 -7.54
N THR A 170 -12.95 -10.88 -7.96
CA THR A 170 -11.97 -11.82 -8.53
C THR A 170 -12.25 -11.98 -10.01
N TYR A 171 -11.22 -11.90 -10.86
CA TYR A 171 -11.38 -11.83 -12.32
C TYR A 171 -10.12 -12.26 -13.10
N ASP A 172 -10.27 -12.53 -14.40
CA ASP A 172 -9.19 -12.79 -15.37
C ASP A 172 -8.07 -13.74 -14.87
N GLY A 173 -8.41 -14.94 -14.37
CA GLY A 173 -7.43 -15.93 -13.91
C GLY A 173 -6.89 -15.67 -12.49
N GLY A 174 -7.75 -15.25 -11.56
CA GLY A 174 -7.46 -15.11 -10.14
C GLY A 174 -6.90 -13.76 -9.71
N ARG A 175 -6.99 -12.72 -10.54
CA ARG A 175 -6.69 -11.34 -10.12
C ARG A 175 -7.74 -10.86 -9.14
N THR A 176 -7.38 -9.96 -8.22
CA THR A 176 -8.34 -9.36 -7.28
C THR A 176 -8.27 -7.84 -7.23
N ARG A 177 -9.42 -7.19 -7.01
CA ARG A 177 -9.56 -5.74 -6.84
C ARG A 177 -10.61 -5.46 -5.76
N LYS A 178 -10.36 -4.51 -4.86
CA LYS A 178 -11.38 -3.96 -3.97
C LYS A 178 -12.07 -2.79 -4.66
N ILE A 179 -13.40 -2.81 -4.70
CA ILE A 179 -14.26 -1.74 -5.23
C ILE A 179 -14.91 -1.05 -4.04
N TYR A 180 -14.59 0.23 -3.84
CA TYR A 180 -15.07 1.00 -2.68
C TYR A 180 -16.31 1.83 -3.06
N PHE A 181 -17.26 1.90 -2.13
CA PHE A 181 -18.55 2.56 -2.37
C PHE A 181 -18.71 3.87 -1.57
N PRO A 182 -19.45 4.85 -2.12
CA PRO A 182 -20.06 5.92 -1.32
C PRO A 182 -21.03 5.37 -0.27
N ALA A 183 -21.46 6.25 0.63
CA ALA A 183 -22.69 6.01 1.37
C ALA A 183 -23.89 6.08 0.40
N LEU A 184 -24.70 5.02 0.32
CA LEU A 184 -25.86 4.93 -0.57
C LEU A 184 -27.14 4.61 0.21
N SER A 185 -28.23 5.30 -0.15
CA SER A 185 -29.58 5.08 0.39
C SER A 185 -30.61 4.64 -0.68
N GLY A 186 -30.18 4.50 -1.92
CA GLY A 186 -31.02 4.19 -3.07
C GLY A 186 -30.27 3.37 -4.11
N GLU A 187 -30.98 2.90 -5.13
CA GLU A 187 -30.37 2.16 -6.24
C GLU A 187 -29.47 3.07 -7.05
N SER A 188 -28.34 2.57 -7.52
CA SER A 188 -27.29 3.40 -8.12
C SER A 188 -26.39 2.56 -9.03
N THR A 189 -26.11 3.07 -10.23
CA THR A 189 -25.07 2.55 -11.12
C THR A 189 -23.84 3.44 -11.02
N LEU A 190 -22.68 2.84 -10.78
CA LEU A 190 -21.39 3.52 -10.65
C LEU A 190 -20.41 2.98 -11.70
N TYR A 191 -19.65 3.85 -12.35
CA TYR A 191 -18.50 3.44 -13.16
C TYR A 191 -17.32 3.10 -12.24
N ILE A 192 -16.50 2.11 -12.61
CA ILE A 192 -15.35 1.68 -11.80
C ILE A 192 -14.03 2.12 -12.47
N GLY A 193 -13.17 2.79 -11.70
CA GLY A 193 -11.78 3.07 -12.06
C GLY A 193 -10.86 1.88 -11.79
N PHE A 194 -9.76 1.78 -12.54
CA PHE A 194 -8.78 0.69 -12.45
C PHE A 194 -8.16 0.51 -11.05
N ASP A 195 -8.10 1.57 -10.24
CA ASP A 195 -7.64 1.55 -8.85
C ASP A 195 -8.69 0.99 -7.86
N GLY A 196 -9.96 0.88 -8.26
CA GLY A 196 -11.08 0.46 -7.41
C GLY A 196 -11.96 1.61 -6.91
N SER A 197 -11.71 2.84 -7.37
CA SER A 197 -12.58 4.00 -7.15
C SER A 197 -13.88 3.89 -7.96
N THR A 198 -14.92 4.62 -7.53
CA THR A 198 -16.24 4.66 -8.18
C THR A 198 -16.66 6.09 -8.57
N TYR A 199 -17.38 6.23 -9.69
CA TYR A 199 -17.78 7.52 -10.29
C TYR A 199 -19.27 7.51 -10.66
N TRP A 200 -19.94 8.65 -10.47
CA TRP A 200 -21.30 8.91 -10.99
C TRP A 200 -21.27 9.13 -12.50
N ASP A 201 -20.32 9.92 -12.97
CA ASP A 201 -20.12 10.26 -14.36
C ASP A 201 -18.64 10.13 -14.72
N ARG A 202 -18.34 9.26 -15.70
CA ARG A 202 -16.98 8.93 -16.12
C ARG A 202 -16.40 9.95 -17.11
N ASP A 203 -17.23 10.77 -17.74
CA ASP A 203 -16.79 11.76 -18.73
C ASP A 203 -16.69 13.17 -18.09
N LEU A 204 -17.32 13.38 -16.92
CA LEU A 204 -17.12 14.53 -16.01
C LEU A 204 -16.13 14.26 -14.85
N CYS A 205 -15.64 13.02 -14.72
CA CYS A 205 -14.86 12.51 -13.59
C CYS A 205 -15.52 12.70 -12.19
N ASP A 206 -16.85 12.81 -12.10
CA ASP A 206 -17.54 13.06 -10.83
C ASP A 206 -17.47 11.82 -9.92
N LEU A 207 -16.62 11.88 -8.89
CA LEU A 207 -16.42 10.79 -7.94
C LEU A 207 -17.73 10.49 -7.21
N ALA A 208 -18.09 9.22 -7.15
CA ALA A 208 -19.30 8.77 -6.47
C ALA A 208 -19.11 8.89 -4.96
N GLN A 209 -19.34 10.10 -4.43
CA GLN A 209 -18.99 10.59 -3.08
C GLN A 209 -18.03 9.66 -2.32
N ALA A 210 -16.79 9.63 -2.81
CA ALA A 210 -15.74 8.78 -2.27
C ALA A 210 -15.66 8.92 -0.75
N ALA A 211 -15.40 7.80 -0.07
CA ALA A 211 -15.39 7.76 1.40
C ALA A 211 -14.58 8.94 1.97
N PRO A 212 -15.15 9.70 2.93
CA PRO A 212 -14.73 11.07 3.21
C PRO A 212 -13.25 11.07 3.54
N ARG A 213 -12.44 11.62 2.62
CA ARG A 213 -10.98 11.57 2.75
C ARG A 213 -10.59 12.26 4.04
N ALA A 214 -9.59 11.68 4.71
CA ALA A 214 -8.93 12.33 5.82
C ALA A 214 -8.52 13.75 5.38
N PRO A 215 -8.83 14.83 6.12
CA PRO A 215 -8.50 16.19 5.66
C PRO A 215 -7.00 16.44 5.49
N TRP A 216 -6.17 15.63 6.15
CA TRP A 216 -4.72 15.66 6.04
C TRP A 216 -4.10 14.31 6.46
N PRO A 217 -4.16 13.25 5.62
CA PRO A 217 -3.85 11.88 6.04
C PRO A 217 -2.38 11.66 6.41
N MET A 218 -1.44 12.42 5.87
CA MET A 218 -0.01 12.17 6.07
C MET A 218 0.85 13.44 5.99
N PHE A 219 2.18 13.28 6.05
CA PHE A 219 3.13 14.37 5.88
C PHE A 219 2.88 15.13 4.56
N GLN A 220 2.90 16.47 4.59
CA GLN A 220 2.58 17.33 3.44
C GLN A 220 1.30 16.91 2.67
N HIS A 221 0.23 16.65 3.44
CA HIS A 221 -1.13 16.30 2.99
C HIS A 221 -1.23 14.91 2.35
N ASP A 222 -0.46 14.62 1.33
CA ASP A 222 -0.61 13.45 0.46
C ASP A 222 0.73 12.75 0.15
N ALA A 223 0.66 11.60 -0.53
CA ALA A 223 1.84 10.81 -0.87
C ALA A 223 2.77 11.50 -1.87
N GLN A 224 2.29 12.48 -2.63
CA GLN A 224 3.12 13.33 -3.50
C GLN A 224 3.80 14.46 -2.70
N HIS A 225 3.50 14.59 -1.40
CA HIS A 225 3.93 15.67 -0.52
C HIS A 225 3.62 17.07 -1.09
N THR A 226 2.46 17.26 -1.73
CA THR A 226 2.12 18.56 -2.33
C THR A 226 1.93 19.67 -1.29
N GLY A 227 1.59 19.32 -0.05
CA GLY A 227 1.27 20.26 1.03
C GLY A 227 -0.01 21.06 0.79
N ARG A 228 -0.90 20.65 -0.13
CA ARG A 228 -2.05 21.43 -0.60
C ARG A 228 -3.39 20.81 -0.16
N SER A 229 -4.14 21.56 0.65
CA SER A 229 -5.49 21.18 1.09
C SER A 229 -6.59 21.54 0.09
N GLU A 230 -7.69 20.79 0.14
CA GLU A 230 -8.99 21.12 -0.48
C GLU A 230 -9.78 22.15 0.34
N TYR A 231 -9.38 22.44 1.58
CA TYR A 231 -10.09 23.32 2.52
C TYR A 231 -9.44 24.69 2.67
N ALA A 232 -10.23 25.70 3.06
CA ALA A 232 -9.79 27.07 3.31
C ALA A 232 -9.24 27.24 4.74
N GLY A 233 -8.07 27.84 4.92
CA GLY A 233 -7.52 28.13 6.25
C GLY A 233 -8.15 29.38 6.90
N PRO A 234 -7.83 29.68 8.18
CA PRO A 234 -8.59 30.63 8.95
C PRO A 234 -8.27 32.07 8.56
N TYR A 235 -9.31 32.87 8.33
CA TYR A 235 -9.15 34.26 7.85
C TYR A 235 -8.59 35.21 8.93
N ARG A 236 -8.96 34.98 10.19
CA ARG A 236 -8.46 35.69 11.38
C ARG A 236 -8.19 34.67 12.49
N PRO A 237 -6.93 34.33 12.79
CA PRO A 237 -6.61 33.22 13.68
C PRO A 237 -6.84 33.57 15.15
N THR A 238 -7.51 32.67 15.85
CA THR A 238 -7.50 32.56 17.32
C THR A 238 -7.02 31.18 17.72
N LEU A 239 -6.31 31.07 18.84
CA LEU A 239 -5.98 29.79 19.44
C LEU A 239 -7.26 29.12 19.95
N ALA A 240 -7.68 28.04 19.31
CA ALA A 240 -8.80 27.21 19.77
C ALA A 240 -8.36 26.40 21.01
N TRP A 241 -7.18 25.77 20.90
CA TRP A 241 -6.53 25.02 21.96
C TRP A 241 -5.03 24.83 21.69
N SER A 242 -4.28 24.43 22.71
CA SER A 242 -2.91 23.94 22.58
C SER A 242 -2.60 22.90 23.65
N TYR A 243 -1.81 21.90 23.30
CA TYR A 243 -1.31 20.87 24.22
C TYR A 243 0.22 20.91 24.28
N ARG A 244 0.78 20.81 25.50
CA ARG A 244 2.23 20.81 25.74
C ARG A 244 2.67 19.41 26.17
N PHE A 245 3.67 18.88 25.50
CA PHE A 245 4.21 17.53 25.70
C PHE A 245 5.27 17.53 26.81
N LEU A 246 5.76 16.34 27.17
CA LEU A 246 6.85 16.21 28.14
C LEU A 246 8.24 16.33 27.48
N ASP A 247 8.31 16.15 26.15
CA ASP A 247 9.49 16.34 25.31
C ASP A 247 9.06 16.79 23.90
N SER A 248 9.96 16.73 22.92
CA SER A 248 9.85 17.31 21.59
C SER A 248 8.81 16.64 20.69
N VAL A 249 8.41 17.35 19.63
CA VAL A 249 7.46 16.91 18.58
C VAL A 249 8.02 17.33 17.22
N TYR A 250 8.84 16.46 16.63
CA TYR A 250 9.32 16.59 15.24
C TYR A 250 8.30 16.07 14.21
N SER A 251 7.28 15.36 14.69
CA SER A 251 6.12 14.90 13.93
C SER A 251 5.32 16.09 13.38
N SER A 252 4.83 15.97 12.14
CA SER A 252 3.70 16.78 11.66
C SER A 252 2.40 16.19 12.19
N PRO A 253 1.37 17.01 12.48
CA PRO A 253 0.03 16.47 12.71
C PRO A 253 -0.52 15.84 11.42
N ALA A 254 -1.23 14.71 11.56
CA ALA A 254 -2.17 14.21 10.56
C ALA A 254 -3.60 14.28 11.12
N ILE A 255 -4.60 14.34 10.24
CA ILE A 255 -6.00 14.58 10.58
C ILE A 255 -6.87 13.50 9.94
N GLY A 256 -7.53 12.69 10.76
CA GLY A 256 -8.37 11.57 10.32
C GLY A 256 -9.74 11.98 9.77
N THR A 257 -10.44 11.02 9.17
CA THR A 257 -11.79 11.18 8.61
C THR A 257 -12.83 11.60 9.65
N ASP A 258 -12.60 11.29 10.93
CA ASP A 258 -13.42 11.69 12.08
C ASP A 258 -12.94 13.00 12.76
N GLY A 259 -12.00 13.71 12.13
CA GLY A 259 -11.44 14.96 12.63
C GLY A 259 -10.43 14.82 13.77
N ARG A 260 -10.07 13.60 14.17
CA ARG A 260 -9.00 13.40 15.17
C ARG A 260 -7.66 13.87 14.63
N VAL A 261 -6.88 14.50 15.50
CA VAL A 261 -5.50 14.93 15.21
C VAL A 261 -4.51 13.95 15.81
N TYR A 262 -3.55 13.49 15.03
CA TYR A 262 -2.60 12.46 15.39
C TYR A 262 -1.16 12.96 15.30
N VAL A 263 -0.32 12.65 16.28
CA VAL A 263 1.06 13.17 16.36
C VAL A 263 1.98 12.29 17.21
N GLY A 264 3.23 12.12 16.77
CA GLY A 264 4.30 11.45 17.53
C GLY A 264 5.12 12.43 18.37
N SER A 265 5.57 12.00 19.55
CA SER A 265 6.45 12.78 20.43
C SER A 265 7.65 11.95 20.91
N ASP A 266 8.71 12.67 21.25
CA ASP A 266 9.91 12.14 21.88
C ASP A 266 9.66 11.75 23.35
N ASP A 267 8.49 12.07 23.94
CA ASP A 267 8.08 11.56 25.25
C ASP A 267 7.74 10.05 25.31
N LEU A 268 8.09 9.34 24.24
CA LEU A 268 7.89 7.91 23.99
C LEU A 268 6.41 7.54 23.77
N ARG A 269 5.63 8.46 23.17
CA ARG A 269 4.21 8.24 22.87
C ARG A 269 3.76 8.80 21.53
N PHE A 270 2.74 8.12 21.01
CA PHE A 270 1.88 8.58 19.92
C PHE A 270 0.54 9.02 20.51
N TYR A 271 0.05 10.19 20.14
CA TYR A 271 -1.17 10.77 20.70
C TYR A 271 -2.25 10.92 19.64
N SER A 272 -3.50 10.70 20.05
CA SER A 272 -4.71 11.06 19.32
C SER A 272 -5.51 12.07 20.13
N PHE A 273 -5.79 13.22 19.53
CA PHE A 273 -6.62 14.29 20.09
C PHE A 273 -7.96 14.35 19.38
N THR A 274 -9.02 14.71 20.12
CA THR A 274 -10.28 15.15 19.53
C THR A 274 -10.11 16.49 18.80
N PRO A 275 -11.05 16.89 17.91
CA PRO A 275 -11.04 18.23 17.30
C PRO A 275 -10.95 19.40 18.31
N ASN A 276 -11.36 19.16 19.57
CA ASN A 276 -11.41 20.15 20.65
C ASN A 276 -10.15 20.18 21.54
N GLY A 277 -9.16 19.30 21.29
CA GLY A 277 -7.89 19.28 22.02
C GLY A 277 -7.83 18.34 23.23
N ASP A 278 -8.93 17.69 23.60
CA ASP A 278 -8.91 16.60 24.58
C ASP A 278 -8.16 15.39 24.01
N ILE A 279 -7.28 14.76 24.80
CA ILE A 279 -6.64 13.48 24.43
C ILE A 279 -7.73 12.41 24.35
N ALA A 280 -7.93 11.85 23.16
CA ALA A 280 -8.83 10.73 22.93
C ALA A 280 -8.18 9.38 23.31
N TRP A 281 -6.88 9.23 23.02
CA TRP A 281 -6.02 8.14 23.52
C TRP A 281 -4.53 8.47 23.30
N SER A 282 -3.64 7.70 23.95
CA SER A 282 -2.20 7.71 23.66
C SER A 282 -1.65 6.28 23.67
N TYR A 283 -0.81 5.94 22.68
CA TYR A 283 -0.06 4.69 22.61
C TYR A 283 1.40 4.94 23.04
N ARG A 284 2.07 3.96 23.66
CA ARG A 284 3.45 4.08 24.15
C ARG A 284 4.38 3.14 23.38
N THR A 285 5.54 3.66 22.97
CA THR A 285 6.67 2.93 22.37
C THR A 285 7.82 2.81 23.37
N ASP A 286 8.87 2.06 23.01
CA ASP A 286 10.06 1.89 23.87
C ASP A 286 11.16 2.95 23.59
N HIS A 287 11.04 3.73 22.51
CA HIS A 287 11.90 4.87 22.16
C HIS A 287 11.06 6.02 21.55
N GLU A 288 11.69 7.13 21.15
CA GLU A 288 11.02 8.33 20.60
C GLU A 288 10.19 8.05 19.34
N ILE A 289 9.23 8.93 19.05
CA ILE A 289 8.40 8.91 17.84
C ILE A 289 8.55 10.24 17.08
N THR A 290 9.69 10.40 16.41
CA THR A 290 9.96 11.54 15.51
C THR A 290 9.20 11.46 14.18
N SER A 291 8.52 10.33 13.93
CA SER A 291 7.78 10.01 12.71
C SER A 291 6.50 10.83 12.58
N SER A 292 6.21 11.34 11.37
CA SER A 292 4.88 11.87 11.06
C SER A 292 3.94 10.68 10.74
N PRO A 293 2.73 10.59 11.31
CA PRO A 293 1.82 9.51 10.99
C PRO A 293 1.28 9.59 9.56
N ALA A 294 0.97 8.42 8.99
CA ALA A 294 0.18 8.30 7.78
C ALA A 294 -1.09 7.47 8.06
N ILE A 295 -2.25 7.95 7.60
CA ILE A 295 -3.56 7.36 7.86
C ILE A 295 -4.07 6.69 6.57
N GLY A 296 -4.32 5.38 6.63
CA GLY A 296 -4.89 4.59 5.56
C GLY A 296 -6.39 4.86 5.34
N PHE A 297 -6.90 4.42 4.18
CA PHE A 297 -8.31 4.62 3.80
C PHE A 297 -9.34 3.93 4.73
N ASP A 298 -8.88 2.96 5.51
CA ASP A 298 -9.64 2.23 6.54
C ASP A 298 -9.54 2.86 7.95
N GLY A 299 -8.74 3.92 8.12
CA GLY A 299 -8.43 4.51 9.41
C GLY A 299 -7.34 3.78 10.22
N SER A 300 -6.59 2.87 9.60
CA SER A 300 -5.34 2.35 10.16
C SER A 300 -4.23 3.41 10.12
N ILE A 301 -3.42 3.51 11.17
CA ILE A 301 -2.46 4.60 11.36
C ILE A 301 -1.04 4.02 11.45
N TYR A 302 -0.16 4.45 10.55
CA TYR A 302 1.19 3.94 10.41
C TYR A 302 2.21 4.93 10.97
N ILE A 303 3.11 4.47 11.84
CA ILE A 303 4.19 5.26 12.46
C ILE A 303 5.47 4.43 12.61
N THR A 304 6.63 5.08 12.66
CA THR A 304 7.89 4.46 13.09
C THR A 304 8.38 5.02 14.43
N SER A 305 9.13 4.23 15.19
CA SER A 305 9.83 4.67 16.41
C SER A 305 11.32 4.33 16.36
N GLN A 306 12.14 5.08 17.10
CA GLN A 306 13.57 4.79 17.28
C GLN A 306 13.84 3.49 18.06
N ASP A 307 12.81 2.78 18.57
CA ASP A 307 12.93 1.37 19.00
C ASP A 307 13.21 0.41 17.83
N ASN A 308 13.16 0.97 16.61
CA ASN A 308 13.35 0.39 15.29
C ASN A 308 12.16 -0.44 14.80
N THR A 309 10.97 -0.18 15.33
CA THR A 309 9.74 -0.85 14.95
C THR A 309 8.85 0.09 14.12
N PHE A 310 8.28 -0.46 13.06
CA PHE A 310 7.18 0.12 12.30
C PHE A 310 5.87 -0.43 12.87
N TYR A 311 4.96 0.44 13.27
CA TYR A 311 3.69 0.10 13.91
C TYR A 311 2.52 0.46 13.02
N SER A 312 1.53 -0.42 12.96
CA SER A 312 0.16 -0.07 12.56
C SER A 312 -0.74 -0.05 13.80
N ILE A 313 -1.43 1.07 14.01
CA ILE A 313 -2.29 1.32 15.16
C ILE A 313 -3.69 1.62 14.62
N ARG A 314 -4.73 0.96 15.13
CA ARG A 314 -6.11 1.22 14.72
C ARG A 314 -6.56 2.60 15.22
N SER A 315 -7.55 3.21 14.57
CA SER A 315 -8.16 4.50 14.98
C SER A 315 -8.63 4.59 16.45
N ASN A 316 -8.81 3.45 17.14
CA ASN A 316 -9.14 3.37 18.56
C ASN A 316 -7.92 3.33 19.52
N GLY A 317 -6.69 3.37 19.00
CA GLY A 317 -5.44 3.38 19.77
C GLY A 317 -4.86 1.99 20.08
N GLY A 318 -5.54 0.91 19.67
CA GLY A 318 -5.03 -0.45 19.82
C GLY A 318 -4.10 -0.85 18.66
N LEU A 319 -2.91 -1.37 18.99
CA LEU A 319 -1.97 -1.98 18.04
C LEU A 319 -2.68 -3.00 17.13
N ASP A 320 -2.53 -2.85 15.81
CA ASP A 320 -2.95 -3.85 14.83
C ASP A 320 -1.83 -4.87 14.59
N TRP A 321 -0.68 -4.39 14.12
CA TRP A 321 0.53 -5.17 13.92
C TRP A 321 1.78 -4.31 14.05
N SER A 322 2.94 -4.96 14.14
CA SER A 322 4.26 -4.33 14.23
C SER A 322 5.30 -5.10 13.43
N TYR A 323 6.20 -4.41 12.74
CA TYR A 323 7.29 -4.98 11.95
C TYR A 323 8.64 -4.43 12.42
N ARG A 324 9.63 -5.30 12.65
CA ARG A 324 10.94 -4.89 13.18
C ARG A 324 11.93 -4.57 12.06
N MET A 325 12.25 -3.29 11.91
CA MET A 325 13.23 -2.77 10.96
C MET A 325 14.64 -2.78 11.59
N TYR A 326 15.67 -2.35 10.85
CA TYR A 326 17.06 -2.43 11.30
C TYR A 326 17.52 -1.20 12.11
N ASN A 327 17.46 -0.01 11.52
CA ASN A 327 17.99 1.25 12.08
C ASN A 327 17.10 2.45 11.70
N ILE A 328 16.06 2.73 12.48
CA ILE A 328 15.11 3.82 12.19
C ILE A 328 15.65 5.14 12.74
N TYR A 329 15.93 6.07 11.82
CA TYR A 329 16.28 7.45 12.12
C TYR A 329 15.41 8.36 11.24
N TYR A 330 14.64 9.26 11.86
CA TYR A 330 13.72 10.21 11.22
C TYR A 330 12.90 9.64 10.03
N SER A 331 12.34 8.43 10.14
CA SER A 331 11.53 7.83 9.07
C SER A 331 10.07 8.30 9.16
N THR A 332 9.36 8.34 8.02
CA THR A 332 7.93 8.63 7.94
C THR A 332 7.32 7.82 6.79
N PRO A 333 6.27 7.03 7.04
CA PRO A 333 5.61 6.28 5.99
C PRO A 333 4.83 7.19 5.03
N ALA A 334 4.74 6.77 3.76
CA ALA A 334 3.79 7.30 2.79
C ALA A 334 2.91 6.16 2.26
N ILE A 335 1.68 6.47 1.85
CA ILE A 335 0.71 5.47 1.39
C ILE A 335 0.34 5.77 -0.07
N GLY A 336 0.68 4.85 -0.98
CA GLY A 336 0.34 4.94 -2.39
C GLY A 336 -1.17 4.96 -2.64
N SER A 337 -1.58 5.40 -3.83
CA SER A 337 -3.00 5.49 -4.20
C SER A 337 -3.72 4.14 -4.30
N ASP A 338 -2.98 3.04 -4.27
CA ASP A 338 -3.45 1.64 -4.17
C ASP A 338 -3.57 1.14 -2.72
N GLY A 339 -3.09 1.91 -1.74
CA GLY A 339 -2.98 1.54 -0.33
C GLY A 339 -1.64 0.90 0.08
N THR A 340 -0.68 0.74 -0.83
CA THR A 340 0.65 0.19 -0.49
C THR A 340 1.43 1.19 0.37
N VAL A 341 1.99 0.73 1.49
CA VAL A 341 2.66 1.58 2.48
C VAL A 341 4.17 1.48 2.31
N TYR A 342 4.81 2.60 2.00
CA TYR A 342 6.25 2.70 1.78
C TYR A 342 6.92 3.35 2.99
N VAL A 343 7.94 2.70 3.53
CA VAL A 343 8.67 3.14 4.73
C VAL A 343 10.11 2.64 4.67
N GLY A 344 11.07 3.38 5.23
CA GLY A 344 12.48 2.98 5.17
C GLY A 344 13.21 3.08 6.52
N ASP A 345 14.36 2.41 6.58
CA ASP A 345 15.37 2.52 7.62
C ASP A 345 16.73 2.92 7.00
N GLY A 346 17.73 3.21 7.84
CA GLY A 346 19.07 3.65 7.40
C GLY A 346 19.89 2.67 6.54
N ASN A 347 19.29 1.62 5.99
CA ASN A 347 19.91 0.63 5.09
C ASN A 347 18.94 0.09 4.01
N MET A 348 17.61 0.18 4.20
CA MET A 348 16.62 -0.46 3.33
C MET A 348 15.30 0.31 3.25
N LEU A 349 14.73 0.41 2.04
CA LEU A 349 13.35 0.83 1.81
C LEU A 349 12.46 -0.41 1.71
N TYR A 350 11.29 -0.38 2.32
CA TYR A 350 10.31 -1.45 2.37
C TYR A 350 9.01 -1.00 1.72
N SER A 351 8.41 -1.89 0.94
CA SER A 351 7.05 -1.78 0.43
C SER A 351 6.18 -2.80 1.17
N MET A 352 5.15 -2.32 1.85
CA MET A 352 4.34 -3.10 2.79
C MET A 352 2.86 -3.04 2.43
N THR A 353 2.17 -4.15 2.56
CA THR A 353 0.70 -4.21 2.52
C THR A 353 0.09 -3.55 3.78
N PRO A 354 -1.15 -3.02 3.72
CA PRO A 354 -1.85 -2.46 4.88
C PRO A 354 -1.90 -3.36 6.12
N ASN A 355 -1.86 -4.68 5.94
CA ASN A 355 -1.89 -5.72 6.98
C ASN A 355 -0.49 -6.28 7.34
N GLY A 356 0.60 -5.60 7.00
CA GLY A 356 1.94 -5.88 7.53
C GLY A 356 2.72 -7.00 6.85
N GLY A 357 2.26 -7.51 5.70
CA GLY A 357 3.08 -8.33 4.81
C GLY A 357 4.01 -7.47 3.97
N MET A 358 5.27 -7.88 3.79
CA MET A 358 6.22 -7.22 2.90
C MET A 358 5.95 -7.61 1.44
N VAL A 359 5.85 -6.62 0.55
CA VAL A 359 5.67 -6.82 -0.90
C VAL A 359 7.05 -6.95 -1.57
N TRP A 360 7.92 -5.98 -1.32
CA TRP A 360 9.32 -5.97 -1.74
C TRP A 360 10.17 -5.11 -0.82
N SER A 361 11.49 -5.23 -0.94
CA SER A 361 12.44 -4.44 -0.16
C SER A 361 13.70 -4.11 -0.97
N TYR A 362 14.05 -2.83 -1.03
CA TYR A 362 15.18 -2.29 -1.79
C TYR A 362 16.33 -1.91 -0.85
N ARG A 363 17.51 -2.54 -1.01
CA ARG A 363 18.64 -2.38 -0.09
C ARG A 363 19.84 -1.74 -0.77
N LYS A 364 20.44 -0.72 -0.14
CA LYS A 364 21.69 -0.11 -0.59
C LYS A 364 22.52 0.35 0.60
N TYR A 365 23.85 0.17 0.53
CA TYR A 365 24.78 0.42 1.64
C TYR A 365 25.06 1.92 1.88
N SER A 366 24.02 2.69 2.17
CA SER A 366 24.04 4.15 2.45
C SER A 366 22.79 4.53 3.25
N SER A 367 22.89 5.50 4.17
CA SER A 367 21.72 5.98 4.93
C SER A 367 20.56 6.37 4.01
N ILE A 368 19.35 6.02 4.43
CA ILE A 368 18.10 6.39 3.77
C ILE A 368 17.28 7.19 4.78
N ASP A 369 17.36 8.51 4.69
CA ASP A 369 16.53 9.41 5.49
C ASP A 369 15.13 9.43 4.88
N SER A 370 14.27 8.62 5.50
CA SER A 370 13.20 7.90 4.80
C SER A 370 11.88 8.65 4.81
N TYR A 371 11.74 9.55 3.83
CA TYR A 371 10.48 10.21 3.47
C TYR A 371 10.16 9.94 1.98
N PRO A 372 9.69 8.73 1.63
CA PRO A 372 9.30 8.41 0.26
C PRO A 372 8.15 9.29 -0.20
N ALA A 373 8.30 9.94 -1.37
CA ALA A 373 7.16 10.49 -2.10
C ALA A 373 6.74 9.47 -3.18
N VAL A 374 5.44 9.35 -3.44
CA VAL A 374 4.86 8.38 -4.38
C VAL A 374 4.03 9.11 -5.44
N ASP A 375 4.27 8.84 -6.73
CA ASP A 375 3.49 9.44 -7.82
C ASP A 375 2.16 8.71 -8.10
N SER A 376 1.37 9.25 -9.04
CA SER A 376 0.08 8.72 -9.47
C SER A 376 0.14 7.34 -10.15
N ASP A 377 1.34 6.91 -10.58
CA ASP A 377 1.64 5.65 -11.26
C ASP A 377 2.18 4.59 -10.27
N GLY A 378 2.47 5.00 -9.03
CA GLY A 378 3.05 4.17 -7.97
C GLY A 378 4.58 4.16 -7.93
N ARG A 379 5.28 5.08 -8.63
CA ARG A 379 6.74 5.22 -8.49
C ARG A 379 7.09 5.89 -7.18
N VAL A 380 8.13 5.39 -6.53
CA VAL A 380 8.61 5.82 -5.21
C VAL A 380 9.93 6.58 -5.36
N TYR A 381 9.95 7.80 -4.85
CA TYR A 381 11.05 8.75 -4.91
C TYR A 381 11.68 8.93 -3.52
N VAL A 382 12.94 8.53 -3.36
CA VAL A 382 13.65 8.57 -2.06
C VAL A 382 15.02 9.22 -2.17
N ASN A 383 15.40 9.97 -1.11
CA ASN A 383 16.79 10.35 -0.91
C ASN A 383 17.58 9.18 -0.30
N LEU A 384 18.84 9.09 -0.69
CA LEU A 384 19.89 8.33 -0.05
C LEU A 384 21.02 9.32 0.27
N TYR A 385 21.90 8.98 1.22
CA TYR A 385 22.97 9.86 1.72
C TYR A 385 23.79 10.62 0.65
N SER A 386 23.92 10.07 -0.56
CA SER A 386 24.61 10.71 -1.70
C SER A 386 23.92 10.48 -3.06
N ASN A 387 22.64 10.12 -3.08
CA ASN A 387 21.91 9.80 -4.33
C ASN A 387 20.43 10.19 -4.18
N PHE A 388 19.78 10.59 -5.27
CA PHE A 388 18.33 10.59 -5.40
C PHE A 388 17.89 9.41 -6.28
N LEU A 389 16.80 8.73 -5.92
CA LEU A 389 16.41 7.44 -6.48
C LEU A 389 14.93 7.44 -6.86
N CYS A 390 14.62 6.88 -8.03
CA CYS A 390 13.26 6.52 -8.43
C CYS A 390 13.18 5.00 -8.63
N ILE A 391 12.21 4.40 -7.96
CA ILE A 391 11.85 2.97 -8.00
C ILE A 391 10.40 2.89 -8.51
N ASP A 392 10.04 1.87 -9.28
CA ASP A 392 8.64 1.61 -9.62
C ASP A 392 7.89 0.84 -8.51
N LYS A 393 6.59 0.65 -8.70
CA LYS A 393 5.73 -0.10 -7.78
C LYS A 393 6.06 -1.59 -7.70
N GLU A 394 6.78 -2.16 -8.68
CA GLU A 394 7.30 -3.52 -8.67
C GLU A 394 8.57 -3.67 -7.80
N GLY A 395 9.24 -2.56 -7.49
CA GLY A 395 10.47 -2.52 -6.67
C GLY A 395 11.76 -2.42 -7.48
N ASP A 396 11.66 -2.25 -8.81
CA ASP A 396 12.81 -2.09 -9.69
C ASP A 396 13.23 -0.62 -9.82
N ARG A 397 14.54 -0.38 -9.88
CA ARG A 397 15.08 0.98 -10.02
C ARG A 397 14.91 1.50 -11.45
N VAL A 398 13.98 2.44 -11.63
CA VAL A 398 13.80 3.20 -12.86
C VAL A 398 15.03 4.07 -13.17
N TRP A 399 15.49 4.87 -12.19
CA TRP A 399 16.70 5.69 -12.33
C TRP A 399 17.33 6.08 -10.99
N SER A 400 18.59 6.53 -11.02
CA SER A 400 19.27 7.14 -9.87
C SER A 400 20.17 8.29 -10.30
N TYR A 401 20.06 9.43 -9.63
CA TYR A 401 20.92 10.60 -9.79
C TYR A 401 21.91 10.69 -8.62
N ALA A 402 23.19 10.95 -8.89
CA ALA A 402 24.21 11.08 -7.84
C ALA A 402 24.27 12.52 -7.32
N LEU A 403 24.35 12.68 -5.99
CA LEU A 403 24.47 13.96 -5.30
C LEU A 403 25.85 14.04 -4.60
N GLY A 404 26.38 15.24 -4.47
CA GLY A 404 27.71 15.50 -3.91
C GLY A 404 27.76 15.50 -2.38
N ASP A 405 26.66 15.88 -1.72
CA ASP A 405 26.53 16.03 -0.27
C ASP A 405 25.20 15.43 0.24
N TYR A 406 25.09 15.35 1.57
CA TYR A 406 23.91 14.89 2.30
C TYR A 406 22.73 15.87 2.16
N ALA A 407 21.50 15.35 2.12
CA ALA A 407 20.31 16.12 1.81
C ALA A 407 19.12 15.83 2.74
N ASN A 408 18.85 16.78 3.65
CA ASN A 408 17.76 16.73 4.65
C ASN A 408 16.36 17.14 4.12
N CYS A 409 16.21 17.45 2.84
CA CYS A 409 14.90 17.80 2.29
C CYS A 409 14.09 16.54 1.92
N LYS A 410 12.77 16.58 2.10
CA LYS A 410 11.87 15.51 1.67
C LYS A 410 11.26 15.94 0.33
N PRO A 411 11.29 15.10 -0.72
CA PRO A 411 10.88 15.50 -2.07
C PRO A 411 9.37 15.70 -2.14
N SER A 412 8.93 16.59 -3.04
CA SER A 412 7.52 16.72 -3.43
C SER A 412 7.36 16.60 -4.95
N ILE A 413 6.22 16.09 -5.39
CA ILE A 413 5.91 15.74 -6.78
C ILE A 413 4.74 16.60 -7.26
N GLY A 414 4.93 17.33 -8.36
CA GLY A 414 3.88 18.11 -9.01
C GLY A 414 2.91 17.24 -9.79
N SER A 415 1.71 17.76 -10.05
CA SER A 415 0.71 17.09 -10.91
C SER A 415 1.14 16.96 -12.37
N ASP A 416 2.24 17.60 -12.77
CA ASP A 416 2.91 17.47 -14.07
C ASP A 416 4.07 16.44 -14.06
N GLY A 417 4.25 15.71 -12.94
CA GLY A 417 5.32 14.72 -12.77
C GLY A 417 6.72 15.31 -12.53
N ARG A 418 6.84 16.62 -12.25
CA ARG A 418 8.11 17.23 -11.81
C ARG A 418 8.36 16.94 -10.33
N ILE A 419 9.63 16.76 -9.96
CA ILE A 419 10.03 16.43 -8.58
C ILE A 419 10.99 17.49 -8.03
N TYR A 420 10.64 18.06 -6.89
CA TYR A 420 11.29 19.24 -6.30
C TYR A 420 12.02 18.88 -5.00
N ARG A 421 13.31 19.22 -4.89
CA ARG A 421 14.16 18.89 -3.73
C ARG A 421 15.48 19.70 -3.68
N GLY A 422 16.05 19.93 -2.49
CA GLY A 422 17.34 20.59 -2.29
C GLY A 422 18.53 19.65 -1.97
N ALA A 423 19.71 19.93 -2.51
CA ALA A 423 21.00 19.30 -2.15
C ALA A 423 22.16 20.20 -2.61
N ASP A 424 23.39 19.93 -2.18
CA ASP A 424 24.60 20.46 -2.84
C ASP A 424 24.65 22.00 -3.03
N TYR A 425 23.96 22.77 -2.18
CA TYR A 425 23.76 24.23 -2.34
C TYR A 425 22.90 24.64 -3.56
N PHE A 426 21.96 23.79 -3.97
CA PHE A 426 20.96 24.02 -5.01
C PHE A 426 19.57 23.51 -4.61
N PHE A 427 18.53 24.24 -5.03
CA PHE A 427 17.17 23.70 -5.16
C PHE A 427 16.99 23.16 -6.58
N TYR A 428 16.61 21.90 -6.72
CA TYR A 428 16.46 21.17 -7.98
C TYR A 428 14.99 20.97 -8.34
N CYS A 429 14.72 21.01 -9.65
CA CYS A 429 13.57 20.38 -10.27
C CYS A 429 14.05 19.28 -11.22
N PHE A 430 13.56 18.06 -11.01
CA PHE A 430 13.75 16.92 -11.90
C PHE A 430 12.47 16.68 -12.72
N ASN A 431 12.63 16.21 -13.96
CA ASN A 431 11.55 15.57 -14.71
C ASN A 431 11.34 14.14 -14.19
N SER A 432 10.18 13.54 -14.46
CA SER A 432 9.83 12.16 -14.05
C SER A 432 10.85 11.09 -14.48
N ASN A 433 11.60 11.33 -15.56
CA ASN A 433 12.66 10.47 -16.09
C ASN A 433 14.05 10.66 -15.44
N GLY A 434 14.19 11.54 -14.44
CA GLY A 434 15.44 11.78 -13.72
C GLY A 434 16.40 12.79 -14.36
N THR A 435 16.06 13.40 -15.49
CA THR A 435 16.82 14.55 -16.01
C THR A 435 16.45 15.82 -15.25
N ILE A 436 17.42 16.68 -14.97
CA ILE A 436 17.17 18.01 -14.40
C ILE A 436 16.36 18.85 -15.40
N ALA A 437 15.27 19.46 -14.92
CA ALA A 437 14.52 20.48 -15.64
C ALA A 437 15.15 21.87 -15.40
N TRP A 438 15.46 22.18 -14.14
CA TRP A 438 16.16 23.40 -13.74
C TRP A 438 16.81 23.24 -12.35
N THR A 439 17.75 24.14 -12.02
CA THR A 439 18.26 24.31 -10.66
C THR A 439 18.31 25.79 -10.28
N TYR A 440 18.23 26.08 -8.98
CA TYR A 440 18.39 27.40 -8.40
C TYR A 440 19.50 27.38 -7.34
N PRO A 441 20.58 28.18 -7.47
CA PRO A 441 21.70 28.16 -6.54
C PRO A 441 21.39 28.82 -5.20
N MET A 442 22.08 28.39 -4.14
CA MET A 442 21.83 28.80 -2.76
C MET A 442 23.13 29.06 -1.98
N GLU A 443 23.01 29.82 -0.87
CA GLU A 443 24.15 30.13 0.01
C GLU A 443 24.38 29.08 1.11
N LEU A 444 23.35 28.36 1.54
CA LEU A 444 23.42 27.39 2.66
C LEU A 444 22.69 26.07 2.31
N ASN A 445 23.16 24.96 2.89
CA ASN A 445 22.52 23.64 2.84
C ASN A 445 21.49 23.49 4.00
N ASP A 446 20.48 24.38 4.04
CA ASP A 446 19.38 24.40 5.01
C ASP A 446 18.05 24.68 4.28
N TYR A 447 17.18 23.66 4.23
CA TYR A 447 15.96 23.62 3.44
C TYR A 447 14.82 22.95 4.21
N THR A 448 13.59 23.29 3.82
CA THR A 448 12.38 22.52 4.16
C THR A 448 11.89 21.72 2.95
N SER A 449 10.89 20.86 3.14
CA SER A 449 10.14 20.33 2.00
C SER A 449 9.41 21.46 1.25
N PRO A 450 9.32 21.40 -0.08
CA PRO A 450 8.45 22.30 -0.82
C PRO A 450 6.96 21.96 -0.62
N ALA A 451 6.11 22.88 -1.07
CA ALA A 451 4.69 22.67 -1.34
C ALA A 451 4.34 23.27 -2.72
N ILE A 452 3.30 22.75 -3.36
CA ILE A 452 3.01 22.96 -4.77
C ILE A 452 1.57 23.47 -4.93
N GLY A 453 1.43 24.69 -5.44
CA GLY A 453 0.15 25.34 -5.66
C GLY A 453 -0.63 24.77 -6.85
N SER A 454 -1.94 25.05 -6.88
CA SER A 454 -2.85 24.70 -8.00
C SER A 454 -2.39 25.20 -9.36
N ASP A 455 -1.57 26.25 -9.38
CA ASP A 455 -1.02 26.93 -10.55
C ASP A 455 0.42 26.47 -10.90
N GLY A 456 0.90 25.40 -10.27
CA GLY A 456 2.24 24.86 -10.45
C GLY A 456 3.36 25.70 -9.82
N LYS A 457 3.05 26.73 -9.02
CA LYS A 457 4.07 27.42 -8.25
C LYS A 457 4.58 26.56 -7.11
N VAL A 458 5.88 26.69 -6.83
CA VAL A 458 6.57 25.92 -5.79
C VAL A 458 7.00 26.87 -4.67
N TYR A 459 6.52 26.59 -3.47
CA TYR A 459 6.81 27.34 -2.26
C TYR A 459 7.75 26.52 -1.38
N VAL A 460 8.86 27.10 -0.91
CA VAL A 460 9.84 26.37 -0.10
C VAL A 460 10.58 27.34 0.82
N THR A 461 10.81 26.94 2.08
CA THR A 461 11.65 27.72 3.00
C THR A 461 13.13 27.40 2.76
N LEU A 462 13.90 28.44 2.47
CA LEU A 462 15.31 28.45 2.07
C LEU A 462 16.13 29.35 3.00
N SER A 463 17.41 29.02 3.23
CA SER A 463 18.30 29.81 4.09
C SER A 463 19.48 30.45 3.36
N ASN A 464 19.90 31.62 3.85
CA ASN A 464 21.08 32.35 3.39
C ASN A 464 21.80 33.04 4.58
N VAL A 465 22.92 33.75 4.38
CA VAL A 465 23.70 34.32 5.51
C VAL A 465 22.95 35.39 6.33
N ASN A 466 21.83 35.90 5.81
CA ASN A 466 20.96 36.90 6.44
C ASN A 466 19.70 36.26 7.08
N GLY A 467 19.61 34.94 7.14
CA GLY A 467 18.53 34.18 7.79
C GLY A 467 17.70 33.32 6.85
N ARG A 468 16.48 32.98 7.28
CA ARG A 468 15.57 32.08 6.56
C ARG A 468 14.44 32.81 5.86
N TYR A 469 14.06 32.33 4.69
CA TYR A 469 13.11 32.96 3.78
C TYR A 469 12.17 31.92 3.16
N LEU A 470 10.85 32.11 3.29
CA LEU A 470 9.91 31.42 2.40
C LEU A 470 10.09 32.01 1.00
N SER A 471 10.38 31.18 0.01
CA SER A 471 10.61 31.57 -1.38
C SER A 471 9.61 30.92 -2.31
N SER A 472 9.21 31.65 -3.36
CA SER A 472 8.20 31.24 -4.34
C SER A 472 8.81 31.21 -5.75
N PHE A 473 8.67 30.07 -6.44
CA PHE A 473 9.13 29.85 -7.80
C PHE A 473 7.97 29.53 -8.72
N ALA A 474 8.02 29.98 -9.98
CA ALA A 474 7.18 29.43 -11.03
C ALA A 474 7.62 27.99 -11.39
N SER A 475 6.75 27.23 -12.06
CA SER A 475 7.02 25.83 -12.44
C SER A 475 8.27 25.67 -13.32
N ASP A 476 8.67 26.71 -14.05
CA ASP A 476 9.88 26.81 -14.88
C ASP A 476 11.18 27.17 -14.12
N GLY A 477 11.09 27.42 -12.81
CA GLY A 477 12.22 27.77 -11.95
C GLY A 477 12.45 29.27 -11.78
N THR A 478 11.65 30.13 -12.43
CA THR A 478 11.74 31.58 -12.26
C THR A 478 11.37 31.97 -10.82
N PHE A 479 12.33 32.54 -10.09
CA PHE A 479 12.09 33.14 -8.78
C PHE A 479 11.07 34.29 -8.89
N THR A 480 10.06 34.30 -8.02
CA THR A 480 8.96 35.29 -8.07
C THR A 480 8.94 36.23 -6.86
N TRP A 481 9.10 35.71 -5.65
CA TRP A 481 9.18 36.49 -4.41
C TRP A 481 9.81 35.69 -3.27
N SER A 482 10.27 36.39 -2.21
CA SER A 482 10.61 35.77 -0.93
C SER A 482 10.15 36.63 0.26
N TYR A 483 9.97 35.99 1.41
CA TYR A 483 9.55 36.61 2.67
C TYR A 483 10.43 36.10 3.83
N GLN A 484 11.09 37.03 4.54
CA GLN A 484 12.05 36.72 5.60
C GLN A 484 11.37 36.33 6.92
N GLY A 485 12.00 35.43 7.69
CA GLY A 485 11.57 35.09 9.05
C GLY A 485 10.61 33.90 9.13
N ILE A 486 10.82 32.89 8.29
CA ILE A 486 10.03 31.65 8.26
C ILE A 486 10.97 30.44 8.33
N ALA A 487 10.59 29.37 9.04
CA ALA A 487 11.45 28.22 9.36
C ALA A 487 10.73 26.85 9.32
N TYR A 488 9.66 26.73 8.51
CA TYR A 488 8.77 25.57 8.46
C TYR A 488 8.52 25.12 7.02
N ALA A 489 8.13 23.85 6.84
CA ALA A 489 7.57 23.41 5.57
C ALA A 489 6.23 24.14 5.32
N PRO A 490 6.01 24.75 4.14
CA PRO A 490 4.75 25.39 3.80
C PRO A 490 3.62 24.37 3.62
N ALA A 491 2.43 24.74 4.09
CA ALA A 491 1.15 24.17 3.69
C ALA A 491 0.36 25.20 2.86
N ILE A 492 -0.58 24.77 2.02
CA ILE A 492 -1.35 25.64 1.12
C ILE A 492 -2.85 25.33 1.28
N ASP A 493 -3.70 26.34 1.39
CA ASP A 493 -5.16 26.16 1.42
C ASP A 493 -5.82 26.24 0.03
N SER A 494 -7.13 25.96 -0.01
CA SER A 494 -7.95 26.02 -1.22
C SER A 494 -7.94 27.37 -1.94
N ASN A 495 -7.52 28.46 -1.28
CA ASN A 495 -7.46 29.82 -1.81
C ASN A 495 -6.04 30.22 -2.25
N GLY A 496 -5.05 29.32 -2.13
CA GLY A 496 -3.65 29.63 -2.40
C GLY A 496 -2.99 30.51 -1.33
N LYS A 497 -3.51 30.53 -0.09
CA LYS A 497 -2.74 31.06 1.05
C LYS A 497 -1.72 30.03 1.51
N ILE A 498 -0.52 30.50 1.83
CA ILE A 498 0.59 29.67 2.29
C ILE A 498 0.75 29.84 3.80
N TYR A 499 0.83 28.73 4.52
CA TYR A 499 0.95 28.66 5.97
C TYR A 499 2.28 28.03 6.35
N CYS A 500 3.05 28.72 7.20
CA CYS A 500 4.35 28.24 7.66
C CYS A 500 4.47 28.44 9.17
N GLY A 501 4.16 27.39 9.91
CA GLY A 501 4.00 27.42 11.36
C GLY A 501 2.90 28.40 11.76
N ASN A 502 3.31 29.51 12.38
CA ASN A 502 2.43 30.54 12.91
C ASN A 502 2.22 31.75 11.96
N HIS A 503 2.64 31.65 10.69
CA HIS A 503 2.49 32.71 9.67
C HIS A 503 1.57 32.26 8.54
N CYS A 504 0.74 33.17 8.02
CA CYS A 504 -0.05 33.01 6.81
C CYS A 504 0.29 34.11 5.81
N LEU A 505 0.57 33.73 4.56
CA LEU A 505 0.85 34.62 3.44
C LEU A 505 -0.18 34.41 2.33
N ASN A 506 -0.41 35.45 1.53
CA ASN A 506 -1.15 35.32 0.28
C ASN A 506 -0.21 34.83 -0.84
N ALA A 507 -0.76 34.28 -1.93
CA ALA A 507 -0.01 33.75 -3.09
C ALA A 507 1.04 34.72 -3.71
N ASN A 508 0.93 36.02 -3.44
CA ASN A 508 1.84 37.08 -3.89
C ASN A 508 2.96 37.44 -2.89
N GLY A 509 3.13 36.69 -1.79
CA GLY A 509 4.18 36.91 -0.78
C GLY A 509 3.88 38.00 0.25
N SER A 510 2.69 38.63 0.20
CA SER A 510 2.26 39.53 1.27
C SER A 510 1.80 38.75 2.50
N LEU A 511 2.20 39.19 3.70
CA LEU A 511 1.71 38.64 4.96
C LEU A 511 0.19 38.88 5.08
N SER A 512 -0.57 37.80 5.24
CA SER A 512 -2.01 37.85 5.55
C SER A 512 -2.23 38.02 7.06
N TRP A 513 -1.50 37.24 7.87
CA TRP A 513 -1.45 37.37 9.33
C TRP A 513 -0.26 36.60 9.92
N SER A 514 0.10 36.89 11.17
CA SER A 514 0.93 36.02 12.00
C SER A 514 0.36 35.94 13.42
N TYR A 515 0.41 34.75 14.02
CA TYR A 515 -0.08 34.51 15.38
C TYR A 515 1.11 34.41 16.36
N ARG A 516 1.04 35.07 17.53
CA ARG A 516 2.16 35.08 18.48
C ARG A 516 2.12 33.86 19.41
N LEU A 517 2.91 32.84 19.08
CA LEU A 517 3.32 31.78 20.00
C LEU A 517 4.60 32.21 20.76
N HIS A 518 4.87 31.60 21.92
CA HIS A 518 5.86 32.11 22.86
C HIS A 518 7.30 31.65 22.54
N SER A 519 8.09 32.57 21.98
CA SER A 519 9.54 32.50 21.71
C SER A 519 10.00 31.55 20.60
N TRP A 520 11.08 31.97 19.91
CA TRP A 520 11.68 31.35 18.72
C TRP A 520 13.04 30.69 19.03
N THR A 521 13.47 29.72 18.21
CA THR A 521 14.79 29.78 17.50
C THR A 521 15.03 28.65 16.48
N ALA A 522 14.45 27.46 16.67
CA ALA A 522 14.81 26.27 15.89
C ALA A 522 14.10 26.13 14.52
N ILE A 523 14.56 25.16 13.71
CA ILE A 523 13.90 24.67 12.49
C ILE A 523 12.84 23.64 12.91
N ASN A 524 11.71 23.60 12.20
CA ASN A 524 10.83 22.43 12.26
C ASN A 524 10.62 21.88 10.83
N HIS A 525 10.98 20.61 10.63
CA HIS A 525 10.75 19.88 9.37
C HIS A 525 9.31 19.35 9.24
N GLY A 526 8.47 19.60 10.25
CA GLY A 526 7.04 19.38 10.22
C GLY A 526 6.29 20.44 9.41
N ALA A 527 5.22 20.01 8.74
CA ALA A 527 4.27 20.88 8.07
C ALA A 527 3.11 21.25 8.99
N ASN A 528 2.37 22.30 8.64
CA ASN A 528 1.03 22.49 9.18
C ASN A 528 0.05 21.47 8.57
N ALA A 529 -1.06 21.22 9.24
CA ALA A 529 -2.20 20.48 8.69
C ALA A 529 -3.48 21.32 8.78
N ILE A 530 -4.41 21.11 7.85
CA ILE A 530 -5.68 21.85 7.74
C ILE A 530 -6.86 20.87 7.82
N ASP A 531 -7.85 21.11 8.68
CA ASP A 531 -9.07 20.28 8.75
C ASP A 531 -10.19 20.78 7.82
N SER A 532 -11.25 19.96 7.71
CA SER A 532 -12.45 20.28 6.92
C SER A 532 -13.31 21.42 7.49
N GLY A 533 -13.02 21.89 8.71
CA GLY A 533 -13.57 23.10 9.31
C GLY A 533 -12.73 24.36 9.07
N GLY A 534 -11.58 24.24 8.38
CA GLY A 534 -10.64 25.33 8.15
C GLY A 534 -9.80 25.71 9.38
N ARG A 535 -9.64 24.80 10.34
CA ARG A 535 -8.69 24.94 11.45
C ARG A 535 -7.30 24.50 11.00
N ILE A 536 -6.26 25.13 11.56
CA ILE A 536 -4.86 24.82 11.28
C ILE A 536 -4.17 24.29 12.53
N TYR A 537 -3.48 23.17 12.34
CA TYR A 537 -2.70 22.48 13.35
C TYR A 537 -1.21 22.58 13.03
N GLY A 538 -0.35 22.56 14.05
CA GLY A 538 1.09 22.53 13.85
C GLY A 538 1.89 22.32 15.13
N SER A 539 3.11 21.81 14.99
CA SER A 539 4.09 21.68 16.08
C SER A 539 4.96 22.95 16.20
N HIS A 540 5.21 23.38 17.43
CA HIS A 540 5.99 24.57 17.78
C HIS A 540 7.49 24.33 17.54
N PRO A 541 8.30 25.33 17.13
CA PRO A 541 9.71 25.12 16.77
C PRO A 541 10.55 24.62 17.95
N ASN A 542 10.16 24.93 19.19
CA ASN A 542 10.85 24.42 20.38
C ASN A 542 10.50 22.94 20.69
N GLY A 543 9.84 22.22 19.77
CA GLY A 543 9.41 20.83 19.88
C GLY A 543 8.17 20.63 20.76
N ASP A 544 8.10 21.25 21.92
CA ASP A 544 7.27 20.80 23.04
C ASP A 544 5.75 21.11 23.00
N LEU A 545 5.19 21.60 21.89
CA LEU A 545 3.80 22.11 21.84
C LEU A 545 3.09 21.86 20.50
N LEU A 546 1.89 21.30 20.54
CA LEU A 546 0.90 21.26 19.45
C LEU A 546 -0.12 22.38 19.68
N TYR A 547 -0.44 23.14 18.63
CA TYR A 547 -1.47 24.20 18.68
C TYR A 547 -2.52 24.01 17.58
N CYS A 548 -3.73 24.50 17.86
CA CYS A 548 -4.84 24.62 16.90
C CYS A 548 -5.25 26.09 16.77
N LEU A 549 -5.19 26.63 15.56
CA LEU A 549 -5.73 27.95 15.20
C LEU A 549 -7.04 27.79 14.43
N GLU A 550 -8.08 28.50 14.83
CA GLU A 550 -9.36 28.55 14.11
C GLU A 550 -9.73 29.99 13.72
N SER A 551 -10.72 30.14 12.85
CA SER A 551 -11.25 31.48 12.53
C SER A 551 -12.01 32.04 13.73
N MET A 552 -11.65 33.27 14.13
CA MET A 552 -12.49 34.11 14.99
C MET A 552 -13.95 34.05 14.51
N PRO A 553 -14.91 33.66 15.36
CA PRO A 553 -16.31 33.65 14.96
C PRO A 553 -16.73 35.06 14.57
N THR A 554 -17.18 35.23 13.33
CA THR A 554 -17.73 36.52 12.87
C THR A 554 -19.00 36.78 13.71
N PRO A 555 -19.11 37.94 14.38
CA PRO A 555 -20.23 38.19 15.27
C PRO A 555 -21.53 38.14 14.48
N THR A 556 -22.35 37.12 14.74
CA THR A 556 -23.66 36.97 14.12
C THR A 556 -24.48 38.23 14.43
N PRO A 557 -25.06 38.90 13.43
CA PRO A 557 -25.83 40.11 13.68
C PRO A 557 -27.04 39.77 14.56
N THR A 558 -27.00 40.22 15.82
CA THR A 558 -28.09 40.00 16.77
C THR A 558 -29.37 40.58 16.18
N ILE A 559 -30.34 39.70 15.87
CA ILE A 559 -31.65 40.09 15.37
C ILE A 559 -32.35 40.86 16.49
N THR A 560 -32.18 42.17 16.49
CA THR A 560 -32.85 43.06 17.44
C THR A 560 -34.35 42.94 17.18
N PRO A 561 -35.16 42.45 18.13
CA PRO A 561 -36.57 42.20 17.88
C PRO A 561 -37.26 43.52 17.52
N THR A 562 -37.74 43.62 16.28
CA THR A 562 -38.47 44.81 15.82
C THR A 562 -39.66 45.04 16.76
N PRO A 563 -39.81 46.24 17.36
CA PRO A 563 -40.85 46.49 18.34
C PRO A 563 -42.22 46.26 17.71
N THR A 564 -42.89 45.18 18.13
CA THR A 564 -44.18 44.79 17.58
C THR A 564 -45.20 45.87 17.91
N ILE A 565 -45.73 46.55 16.89
CA ILE A 565 -46.75 47.59 17.06
C ILE A 565 -48.02 46.93 17.58
N THR A 566 -48.17 46.92 18.90
CA THR A 566 -49.35 46.39 19.58
C THR A 566 -50.52 47.31 19.28
N SER A 567 -51.46 46.83 18.46
CA SER A 567 -52.70 47.54 18.14
C SER A 567 -53.50 47.75 19.44
N THR A 568 -53.43 48.98 19.96
CA THR A 568 -54.03 49.31 21.26
C THR A 568 -55.55 49.28 21.13
N PRO A 569 -56.28 48.41 21.87
CA PRO A 569 -57.72 48.35 21.78
C PRO A 569 -58.33 49.65 22.33
N THR A 570 -59.06 50.38 21.49
CA THR A 570 -59.73 51.62 21.89
C THR A 570 -60.94 51.30 22.77
N ILE A 571 -60.92 51.72 24.03
CA ILE A 571 -62.04 51.55 24.97
C ILE A 571 -62.56 52.94 25.38
N THR A 572 -63.83 53.23 25.08
CA THR A 572 -64.59 54.33 25.68
C THR A 572 -66.05 53.88 25.89
N PRO A 573 -66.47 53.57 27.13
CA PRO A 573 -67.84 53.14 27.42
C PRO A 573 -68.65 54.21 28.15
N THR A 574 -69.92 54.38 27.80
CA THR A 574 -71.01 54.91 28.66
C THR A 574 -72.36 54.59 28.00
N PRO A 575 -73.50 54.58 28.72
CA PRO A 575 -74.29 53.34 28.78
C PRO A 575 -75.70 53.44 28.19
N THR A 576 -76.36 52.30 28.02
CA THR A 576 -77.82 52.21 27.82
C THR A 576 -78.37 50.98 28.54
N ILE A 577 -79.67 50.95 28.83
CA ILE A 577 -80.26 50.27 29.99
C ILE A 577 -81.09 49.03 29.58
N THR A 578 -81.04 48.00 30.44
CA THR A 578 -82.03 46.92 30.72
C THR A 578 -83.45 47.19 30.15
N PRO A 579 -84.14 46.23 29.48
CA PRO A 579 -84.51 44.97 30.14
C PRO A 579 -84.67 43.65 29.33
N THR A 580 -84.44 42.55 30.04
CA THR A 580 -84.94 41.15 29.86
C THR A 580 -86.44 41.11 30.25
N PRO A 581 -87.37 40.25 29.72
CA PRO A 581 -87.25 38.77 29.85
C PRO A 581 -88.00 37.83 28.86
N THR A 582 -87.80 36.50 29.04
CA THR A 582 -88.68 35.35 28.64
C THR A 582 -88.77 35.00 27.14
N ILE A 583 -89.06 33.76 26.67
CA ILE A 583 -89.43 32.45 27.29
C ILE A 583 -88.70 31.28 26.57
N THR A 584 -88.55 30.11 27.22
CA THR A 584 -88.16 28.80 26.62
C THR A 584 -89.28 28.18 25.76
N PRO A 585 -89.00 27.25 24.82
CA PRO A 585 -89.16 25.81 25.15
C PRO A 585 -88.19 24.80 24.48
N THR A 586 -88.16 23.59 25.02
CA THR A 586 -87.62 22.30 24.48
C THR A 586 -88.80 21.28 24.46
N PRO A 587 -88.71 20.02 23.95
CA PRO A 587 -87.72 19.33 23.10
C PRO A 587 -88.41 18.65 21.87
N THR A 588 -87.86 17.54 21.29
CA THR A 588 -88.53 16.25 20.90
C THR A 588 -87.68 15.43 19.88
N GLU A 589 -88.04 14.17 19.58
CA GLU A 589 -87.14 13.05 19.24
C GLU A 589 -87.33 12.36 17.84
N THR A 590 -86.70 11.18 17.67
CA THR A 590 -86.46 10.35 16.46
C THR A 590 -87.45 9.17 16.28
N PRO A 591 -87.53 8.56 15.08
CA PRO A 591 -87.61 7.07 14.93
C PRO A 591 -86.65 6.50 13.83
N THR A 592 -85.83 5.43 14.04
CA THR A 592 -86.04 3.94 13.98
C THR A 592 -86.58 3.39 12.62
N ILE A 593 -86.22 2.20 12.06
CA ILE A 593 -85.56 0.90 12.43
C ILE A 593 -84.65 0.40 11.24
N THR A 594 -83.64 -0.51 11.27
CA THR A 594 -83.40 -1.92 11.79
C THR A 594 -83.99 -3.02 10.86
N PRO A 595 -83.23 -4.05 10.36
CA PRO A 595 -82.63 -5.18 11.14
C PRO A 595 -81.28 -5.82 10.66
N THR A 596 -80.82 -6.92 11.32
CA THR A 596 -79.49 -7.61 11.19
C THR A 596 -79.61 -9.02 10.48
N PRO A 597 -79.01 -10.22 10.82
CA PRO A 597 -78.18 -10.73 11.96
C PRO A 597 -77.06 -11.83 11.74
N THR A 598 -75.82 -11.61 12.25
CA THR A 598 -74.92 -12.65 12.90
C THR A 598 -74.22 -13.69 11.95
N ARG A 599 -73.12 -14.45 12.21
CA ARG A 599 -72.46 -15.12 13.39
C ARG A 599 -70.90 -15.10 13.28
N THR A 600 -70.03 -14.98 14.30
CA THR A 600 -69.74 -15.78 15.54
C THR A 600 -68.97 -17.10 15.23
N PRO A 601 -67.78 -17.43 15.84
CA PRO A 601 -67.58 -17.53 17.30
C PRO A 601 -66.22 -17.09 17.92
N THR A 602 -66.13 -17.22 19.25
CA THR A 602 -65.04 -16.76 20.14
C THR A 602 -64.59 -17.88 21.11
N ARG A 603 -63.32 -17.93 21.55
CA ARG A 603 -62.91 -18.63 22.79
C ARG A 603 -61.76 -17.93 23.55
N THR A 604 -62.07 -17.56 24.80
CA THR A 604 -61.29 -17.67 26.08
C THR A 604 -59.77 -17.41 26.10
N PRO A 605 -59.24 -16.53 26.98
CA PRO A 605 -57.79 -16.32 27.17
C PRO A 605 -57.10 -17.45 27.96
N THR A 606 -55.77 -17.50 27.90
CA THR A 606 -54.92 -18.36 28.76
C THR A 606 -53.59 -17.65 29.07
N ARG A 607 -52.95 -18.04 30.18
CA ARG A 607 -51.88 -17.30 30.88
C ARG A 607 -50.56 -17.22 30.08
N THR A 608 -49.94 -16.04 30.06
CA THR A 608 -48.53 -15.87 29.67
C THR A 608 -47.61 -16.63 30.64
N PRO A 609 -46.69 -17.48 30.16
CA PRO A 609 -45.66 -18.09 31.01
C PRO A 609 -44.53 -17.09 31.30
N THR A 610 -44.12 -16.99 32.56
CA THR A 610 -42.91 -16.25 32.96
C THR A 610 -41.68 -16.86 32.29
N ARG A 611 -40.81 -16.04 31.68
CA ARG A 611 -39.52 -16.52 31.17
C ARG A 611 -38.62 -16.94 32.33
N THR A 612 -38.28 -18.22 32.39
CA THR A 612 -37.18 -18.76 33.19
C THR A 612 -35.88 -18.04 32.84
N PRO A 613 -34.98 -17.74 33.79
CA PRO A 613 -33.64 -17.26 33.47
C PRO A 613 -32.85 -18.35 32.72
N THR A 614 -32.52 -18.08 31.45
CA THR A 614 -31.59 -18.88 30.64
C THR A 614 -30.17 -18.72 31.22
N PRO A 615 -29.30 -19.76 31.20
CA PRO A 615 -28.01 -19.70 31.90
C PRO A 615 -27.09 -18.57 31.43
N THR A 616 -26.32 -18.02 32.36
CA THR A 616 -25.16 -17.17 32.06
C THR A 616 -24.22 -17.92 31.12
N ILE A 617 -23.93 -17.32 29.97
CA ILE A 617 -22.91 -17.85 29.06
C ILE A 617 -21.56 -17.67 29.74
N THR A 618 -20.97 -18.77 30.24
CA THR A 618 -19.56 -18.81 30.64
C THR A 618 -18.74 -18.31 29.45
N PRO A 619 -17.83 -17.32 29.62
CA PRO A 619 -17.06 -16.81 28.49
C PRO A 619 -16.31 -17.96 27.84
N THR A 620 -16.59 -18.20 26.55
CA THR A 620 -15.81 -19.10 25.71
C THR A 620 -14.36 -18.69 25.83
N PRO A 621 -13.42 -19.61 26.11
CA PRO A 621 -12.02 -19.24 26.30
C PRO A 621 -11.54 -18.49 25.06
N THR A 622 -10.87 -17.36 25.28
CA THR A 622 -10.17 -16.58 24.25
C THR A 622 -9.45 -17.56 23.34
N ARG A 623 -9.65 -17.47 22.02
CA ARG A 623 -8.92 -18.30 21.06
C ARG A 623 -7.44 -18.15 21.37
N THR A 624 -6.82 -19.20 21.91
CA THR A 624 -5.38 -19.28 22.04
C THR A 624 -4.81 -19.02 20.65
N PRO A 625 -3.84 -18.08 20.49
CA PRO A 625 -3.27 -17.83 19.17
C PRO A 625 -2.79 -19.17 18.60
N THR A 626 -3.11 -19.44 17.34
CA THR A 626 -2.63 -20.63 16.66
C THR A 626 -1.10 -20.63 16.79
N PRO A 627 -0.46 -21.62 17.44
CA PRO A 627 0.97 -21.61 17.59
C PRO A 627 1.59 -21.64 16.19
N CYS A 628 2.55 -20.75 15.91
CA CYS A 628 3.26 -20.79 14.64
C CYS A 628 3.82 -22.21 14.44
N THR A 629 3.79 -22.71 13.20
CA THR A 629 4.46 -23.97 12.87
C THR A 629 5.90 -23.91 13.32
N ALA A 630 6.35 -24.91 14.10
CA ALA A 630 7.70 -24.95 14.65
C ALA A 630 8.75 -24.69 13.53
N PRO A 631 9.83 -23.95 13.80
CA PRO A 631 10.85 -23.67 12.80
C PRO A 631 11.48 -24.97 12.28
N LEU A 632 11.94 -24.95 11.03
CA LEU A 632 12.80 -26.00 10.53
C LEU A 632 14.18 -25.82 11.16
N GLU A 633 14.53 -26.68 12.11
CA GLU A 633 15.88 -26.72 12.67
C GLU A 633 16.81 -27.50 11.73
N ILE A 634 17.96 -26.90 11.39
CA ILE A 634 18.99 -27.49 10.55
C ILE A 634 20.35 -27.25 11.20
N GLY A 635 21.20 -28.30 11.27
CA GLY A 635 22.61 -28.17 11.65
C GLY A 635 23.53 -28.05 10.43
N ASP A 636 23.34 -28.93 9.45
CA ASP A 636 24.22 -29.10 8.28
C ASP A 636 23.42 -29.29 6.99
N ILE A 637 23.81 -28.63 5.89
CA ILE A 637 23.16 -28.76 4.58
C ILE A 637 24.09 -29.50 3.62
N THR A 638 23.63 -30.64 3.11
CA THR A 638 24.41 -31.53 2.24
C THR A 638 23.98 -31.47 0.77
N ASN A 639 22.84 -30.83 0.45
CA ASN A 639 22.43 -30.50 -0.91
C ASN A 639 21.36 -29.39 -0.94
N LEU A 640 21.35 -28.58 -2.00
CA LEU A 640 20.27 -27.67 -2.35
C LEU A 640 19.92 -27.84 -3.82
N ARG A 641 18.63 -27.96 -4.15
CA ARG A 641 18.17 -28.09 -5.54
C ARG A 641 16.87 -27.33 -5.80
N ILE A 642 16.95 -26.32 -6.65
CA ILE A 642 15.83 -25.53 -7.18
C ILE A 642 15.00 -26.41 -8.13
N ALA A 643 13.67 -26.33 -8.07
CA ALA A 643 12.78 -27.15 -8.90
C ALA A 643 12.62 -26.62 -10.33
N SER A 644 12.53 -25.30 -10.47
CA SER A 644 12.32 -24.57 -11.72
C SER A 644 13.35 -23.44 -11.80
N THR A 645 14.38 -23.60 -12.63
CA THR A 645 15.34 -22.52 -12.89
C THR A 645 14.76 -21.54 -13.92
N ARG A 646 15.07 -20.26 -13.77
CA ARG A 646 14.43 -19.14 -14.50
C ARG A 646 15.43 -18.15 -15.07
N SER A 647 16.55 -17.95 -14.38
CA SER A 647 17.67 -17.13 -14.80
C SER A 647 18.19 -17.51 -16.19
N GLY A 648 18.47 -16.49 -17.01
CA GLY A 648 19.11 -16.65 -18.31
C GLY A 648 20.63 -16.42 -18.31
N VAL A 649 21.18 -15.95 -17.19
CA VAL A 649 22.53 -15.36 -17.08
C VAL A 649 23.54 -16.34 -16.47
N GLY A 650 24.83 -16.05 -16.58
CA GLY A 650 25.94 -16.91 -16.10
C GLY A 650 26.04 -17.10 -14.57
N ALA A 651 25.37 -16.27 -13.77
CA ALA A 651 25.23 -16.44 -12.30
C ALA A 651 23.80 -16.23 -11.77
N GLY A 652 22.97 -15.41 -12.43
CA GLY A 652 21.56 -15.25 -12.10
C GLY A 652 21.29 -14.55 -10.76
N TRP A 653 20.45 -15.17 -9.94
CA TRP A 653 20.24 -14.86 -8.52
C TRP A 653 20.54 -16.10 -7.65
N ASN A 654 20.75 -15.90 -6.35
CA ASN A 654 21.17 -16.95 -5.41
C ASN A 654 20.15 -17.17 -4.28
N PHE A 655 20.08 -18.40 -3.78
CA PHE A 655 19.41 -18.77 -2.54
C PHE A 655 20.46 -19.16 -1.49
N TYR A 656 20.75 -18.28 -0.54
CA TYR A 656 21.54 -18.61 0.65
C TYR A 656 20.64 -19.24 1.70
N PHE A 657 21.02 -20.39 2.24
CA PHE A 657 20.36 -20.99 3.41
C PHE A 657 21.31 -20.89 4.60
N GLY A 658 20.79 -20.51 5.76
CA GLY A 658 21.59 -20.09 6.92
C GLY A 658 20.81 -20.12 8.22
N LEU A 659 21.46 -19.68 9.30
CA LEU A 659 20.77 -19.50 10.58
C LEU A 659 19.75 -18.36 10.48
N ALA A 660 18.54 -18.57 11.00
CA ALA A 660 17.39 -17.67 10.85
C ALA A 660 17.67 -16.20 11.21
N ASP A 661 18.52 -15.95 12.21
CA ASP A 661 18.82 -14.60 12.70
C ASP A 661 19.94 -13.88 11.92
N ASP A 662 20.66 -14.59 11.04
CA ASP A 662 21.79 -14.06 10.27
C ASP A 662 22.15 -14.99 9.09
N VAL A 663 21.24 -15.11 8.11
CA VAL A 663 21.40 -16.04 6.98
C VAL A 663 22.64 -15.72 6.12
N TYR A 664 23.00 -14.44 5.99
CA TYR A 664 24.09 -13.98 5.12
C TYR A 664 25.46 -13.99 5.82
N GLY A 665 25.52 -13.65 7.12
CA GLY A 665 26.75 -13.77 7.91
C GLY A 665 27.04 -15.21 8.35
N LYS A 666 26.01 -16.06 8.44
CA LYS A 666 26.12 -17.48 8.84
C LYS A 666 25.39 -18.42 7.85
N PRO A 667 25.82 -18.48 6.57
CA PRO A 667 25.26 -19.40 5.59
C PRO A 667 25.75 -20.83 5.88
N LEU A 668 24.80 -21.77 5.90
CA LEU A 668 25.03 -23.21 5.92
C LEU A 668 25.41 -23.71 4.51
N GLY A 669 24.85 -23.10 3.47
CA GLY A 669 25.16 -23.37 2.07
C GLY A 669 24.32 -22.51 1.12
N TYR A 670 24.56 -22.59 -0.19
CA TYR A 670 23.78 -21.83 -1.18
C TYR A 670 23.68 -22.50 -2.55
N VAL A 671 22.77 -22.01 -3.40
CA VAL A 671 22.61 -22.45 -4.78
C VAL A 671 22.25 -21.27 -5.69
N TYR A 672 22.86 -21.20 -6.88
CA TYR A 672 22.53 -20.24 -7.93
C TYR A 672 21.41 -20.76 -8.82
N ASP A 673 20.48 -19.88 -9.22
CA ASP A 673 19.30 -20.25 -10.00
C ASP A 673 19.63 -20.79 -11.39
N ASN A 674 20.56 -20.14 -12.09
CA ASN A 674 20.90 -20.48 -13.47
C ASN A 674 21.47 -21.90 -13.66
N SER A 675 22.21 -22.38 -12.66
CA SER A 675 23.09 -23.55 -12.74
C SER A 675 22.65 -24.67 -11.83
N ASN A 676 21.88 -24.35 -10.77
CA ASN A 676 21.41 -25.30 -9.77
C ASN A 676 22.55 -26.05 -9.07
N ILE A 677 23.75 -25.45 -9.03
CA ILE A 677 24.94 -26.00 -8.38
C ILE A 677 24.94 -25.60 -6.91
N PHE A 678 24.79 -26.60 -6.04
CA PHE A 678 24.95 -26.44 -4.60
C PHE A 678 26.41 -26.14 -4.23
N THR A 679 26.61 -25.15 -3.35
CA THR A 679 27.88 -24.89 -2.66
C THR A 679 27.68 -25.00 -1.15
N ASP A 680 28.35 -26.00 -0.57
CA ASP A 680 28.48 -26.22 0.86
C ASP A 680 29.29 -25.09 1.55
N LYS A 681 29.06 -24.86 2.85
CA LYS A 681 29.76 -23.86 3.66
C LYS A 681 30.18 -24.37 5.04
N ALA A 682 29.24 -24.51 5.96
CA ALA A 682 29.56 -24.63 7.38
C ALA A 682 28.43 -25.29 8.18
N ALA A 683 28.76 -26.37 8.89
CA ALA A 683 27.86 -27.05 9.81
C ALA A 683 27.86 -26.40 11.20
N TYR A 684 26.68 -26.35 11.81
CA TYR A 684 26.41 -25.88 13.18
C TYR A 684 25.66 -26.98 13.96
N ALA A 685 25.38 -26.74 15.25
CA ALA A 685 24.35 -27.51 15.94
C ALA A 685 22.96 -27.14 15.36
N PRO A 686 21.99 -28.06 15.27
CA PRO A 686 20.67 -27.77 14.73
C PRO A 686 20.00 -26.57 15.39
N GLN A 687 19.66 -25.57 14.56
CA GLN A 687 19.03 -24.33 14.95
C GLN A 687 18.03 -23.87 13.87
N PRO A 688 17.05 -23.01 14.20
CA PRO A 688 16.08 -22.48 13.24
C PRO A 688 16.74 -21.92 11.98
N ALA A 689 16.29 -22.40 10.82
CA ALA A 689 16.82 -22.03 9.51
C ALA A 689 16.05 -20.88 8.86
N GLY A 690 16.78 -20.06 8.11
CA GLY A 690 16.24 -19.06 7.20
C GLY A 690 16.81 -19.21 5.79
N VAL A 691 16.18 -18.55 4.83
CA VAL A 691 16.65 -18.42 3.45
C VAL A 691 16.67 -16.96 3.03
N LEU A 692 17.72 -16.56 2.31
CA LEU A 692 17.86 -15.25 1.68
C LEU A 692 17.94 -15.46 0.16
N VAL A 693 16.93 -14.99 -0.55
CA VAL A 693 16.99 -14.85 -2.01
C VAL A 693 17.65 -13.51 -2.30
N GLY A 694 18.73 -13.51 -3.07
CA GLY A 694 19.51 -12.31 -3.34
C GLY A 694 19.94 -12.24 -4.81
N ARG A 695 19.94 -11.02 -5.35
CA ARG A 695 20.51 -10.68 -6.64
C ARG A 695 22.02 -10.90 -6.68
N ASP A 696 22.50 -11.48 -7.78
CA ASP A 696 23.91 -11.38 -8.21
C ASP A 696 23.97 -10.53 -9.48
N GLN A 697 23.51 -11.06 -10.63
CA GLN A 697 23.66 -10.41 -11.94
C GLN A 697 22.34 -9.92 -12.57
N GLU A 698 21.20 -10.51 -12.21
CA GLU A 698 19.86 -10.05 -12.65
C GLU A 698 18.88 -9.98 -11.47
N GLY A 699 17.82 -9.19 -11.63
CA GLY A 699 16.78 -9.03 -10.60
C GLY A 699 16.06 -10.35 -10.31
N ILE A 700 15.59 -10.51 -9.07
CA ILE A 700 14.90 -11.73 -8.64
C ILE A 700 13.55 -11.83 -9.39
N ALA A 701 13.21 -13.04 -9.87
CA ALA A 701 11.90 -13.32 -10.48
C ALA A 701 11.40 -14.72 -10.11
N VAL A 702 11.25 -14.97 -8.80
CA VAL A 702 10.63 -16.19 -8.27
C VAL A 702 9.11 -16.07 -8.43
N GLN A 703 8.44 -17.13 -8.87
CA GLN A 703 6.99 -17.18 -9.00
C GLN A 703 6.36 -18.03 -7.90
N ALA A 704 5.13 -17.69 -7.51
CA ALA A 704 4.37 -18.45 -6.53
C ALA A 704 4.28 -19.94 -6.92
N GLY A 705 4.64 -20.82 -5.98
CA GLY A 705 4.71 -22.27 -6.19
C GLY A 705 6.08 -22.80 -6.63
N ASP A 706 7.06 -21.94 -6.90
CA ASP A 706 8.46 -22.36 -6.96
C ASP A 706 8.94 -22.87 -5.58
N TYR A 707 9.87 -23.81 -5.60
CA TYR A 707 10.44 -24.38 -4.39
C TYR A 707 11.90 -24.83 -4.55
N VAL A 708 12.62 -24.81 -3.43
CA VAL A 708 13.94 -25.42 -3.28
C VAL A 708 13.81 -26.69 -2.46
N THR A 709 14.44 -27.76 -2.92
CA THR A 709 14.63 -28.99 -2.12
C THR A 709 15.93 -28.86 -1.34
N VAL A 710 15.83 -28.88 -0.01
CA VAL A 710 16.96 -28.85 0.92
C VAL A 710 17.21 -30.27 1.41
N THR A 711 18.46 -30.74 1.34
CA THR A 711 18.92 -31.99 1.99
C THR A 711 19.84 -31.64 3.15
N TYR A 712 19.56 -32.17 4.34
CA TYR A 712 20.19 -31.72 5.58
C TYR A 712 20.35 -32.86 6.61
N ASP A 713 21.15 -32.61 7.64
CA ASP A 713 21.31 -33.43 8.87
C ASP A 713 21.29 -34.95 8.62
N GLY A 714 22.25 -35.43 7.82
CA GLY A 714 22.43 -36.86 7.53
C GLY A 714 21.52 -37.44 6.43
N GLY A 715 20.79 -36.60 5.69
CA GLY A 715 20.00 -37.02 4.51
C GLY A 715 18.49 -36.82 4.62
N GLN A 716 18.02 -36.06 5.62
CA GLN A 716 16.64 -35.57 5.65
C GLN A 716 16.39 -34.65 4.45
N THR A 717 15.14 -34.55 3.97
CA THR A 717 14.79 -33.64 2.88
C THR A 717 13.55 -32.80 3.20
N LYS A 718 13.54 -31.55 2.72
CA LYS A 718 12.40 -30.63 2.80
C LYS A 718 12.22 -29.90 1.47
N ARG A 719 10.98 -29.56 1.12
CA ARG A 719 10.70 -28.57 0.07
C ARG A 719 10.34 -27.27 0.76
N VAL A 720 11.08 -26.21 0.47
CA VAL A 720 10.83 -24.85 0.96
C VAL A 720 10.15 -24.10 -0.17
N TYR A 721 8.91 -23.68 0.03
CA TYR A 721 8.09 -22.99 -0.98
C TYR A 721 8.17 -21.48 -0.82
N PHE A 722 8.19 -20.75 -1.94
CA PHE A 722 8.38 -19.29 -1.96
C PHE A 722 7.13 -18.58 -2.51
N PRO A 723 6.82 -17.36 -2.02
CA PRO A 723 5.89 -16.47 -2.68
C PRO A 723 6.46 -16.02 -4.04
N ALA A 724 5.68 -15.24 -4.80
CA ALA A 724 6.27 -14.43 -5.87
C ALA A 724 7.24 -13.39 -5.24
N ILE A 725 8.45 -13.26 -5.79
CA ILE A 725 9.49 -12.35 -5.28
C ILE A 725 10.14 -11.62 -6.45
N HIS A 726 10.22 -10.30 -6.33
CA HIS A 726 10.84 -9.38 -7.28
C HIS A 726 11.85 -8.44 -6.59
N GLY A 727 12.68 -7.74 -7.37
CA GLY A 727 13.68 -6.78 -6.86
C GLY A 727 15.02 -7.40 -6.44
N ASP A 728 15.67 -6.78 -5.44
CA ASP A 728 17.10 -7.01 -5.14
C ASP A 728 17.40 -8.08 -4.09
N THR A 729 16.65 -8.14 -2.97
CA THR A 729 16.93 -9.12 -1.88
C THR A 729 15.72 -9.30 -0.96
N VAL A 730 15.41 -10.55 -0.61
CA VAL A 730 14.33 -10.95 0.31
C VAL A 730 14.80 -12.05 1.27
N GLY A 731 14.54 -11.88 2.56
CA GLY A 731 14.76 -12.88 3.61
C GLY A 731 13.45 -13.53 4.06
N LEU A 732 13.48 -14.82 4.37
CA LEU A 732 12.33 -15.62 4.83
C LEU A 732 12.76 -16.62 5.91
N TYR A 733 11.90 -16.80 6.91
CA TYR A 733 12.01 -17.86 7.90
C TYR A 733 11.39 -19.15 7.37
N ILE A 734 11.96 -20.31 7.72
CA ILE A 734 11.52 -21.62 7.24
C ILE A 734 10.86 -22.40 8.38
N ALA A 735 9.64 -22.89 8.17
CA ALA A 735 8.95 -23.77 9.11
C ALA A 735 9.16 -25.26 8.79
N HIS A 736 8.98 -26.11 9.80
CA HIS A 736 9.23 -27.54 9.75
C HIS A 736 8.38 -28.29 8.69
N ASP A 737 7.24 -27.75 8.27
CA ASP A 737 6.43 -28.29 7.18
C ASP A 737 6.99 -27.97 5.77
N GLY A 738 7.80 -26.92 5.64
CA GLY A 738 8.28 -26.37 4.38
C GLY A 738 7.63 -25.03 3.97
N SER A 739 6.74 -24.48 4.80
CA SER A 739 6.18 -23.15 4.63
C SER A 739 7.24 -22.07 4.91
N THR A 740 7.13 -20.93 4.24
CA THR A 740 7.96 -19.75 4.53
C THR A 740 7.16 -18.63 5.18
N TYR A 741 7.82 -17.85 6.02
CA TYR A 741 7.24 -16.78 6.84
C TYR A 741 8.08 -15.51 6.76
N TRP A 742 7.41 -14.35 6.79
CA TRP A 742 8.05 -13.04 6.82
C TRP A 742 8.64 -12.69 8.20
N ASP A 743 8.07 -13.25 9.27
CA ASP A 743 8.51 -13.04 10.65
C ASP A 743 8.50 -14.35 11.46
N ARG A 744 9.41 -14.44 12.44
CA ARG A 744 9.64 -15.63 13.29
C ARG A 744 8.68 -15.75 14.48
N GLY A 745 8.01 -14.68 14.90
CA GLY A 745 7.19 -14.62 16.11
C GLY A 745 5.69 -14.38 15.91
N LEU A 746 5.29 -13.75 14.81
CA LEU A 746 3.91 -13.29 14.53
C LEU A 746 3.16 -14.18 13.53
N CYS A 747 3.76 -15.31 13.11
CA CYS A 747 3.18 -16.28 12.17
C CYS A 747 2.72 -15.68 10.81
N ASN A 748 3.32 -14.58 10.35
CA ASN A 748 2.98 -13.95 9.07
C ASN A 748 3.45 -14.82 7.89
N LEU A 749 2.53 -15.63 7.36
CA LEU A 749 2.79 -16.66 6.36
C LEU A 749 3.08 -16.04 4.99
N ALA A 750 4.30 -16.23 4.50
CA ALA A 750 4.72 -15.77 3.17
C ALA A 750 4.25 -16.73 2.07
N GLN A 751 4.45 -18.04 2.28
CA GLN A 751 3.93 -19.08 1.38
C GLN A 751 3.68 -20.37 2.15
N ALA A 752 2.47 -20.90 2.01
CA ALA A 752 2.11 -22.22 2.53
C ALA A 752 2.85 -23.34 1.80
N ALA A 753 3.32 -24.34 2.54
CA ALA A 753 3.67 -25.64 1.99
C ALA A 753 2.46 -26.27 1.31
N LEU A 754 2.60 -26.67 0.05
CA LEU A 754 1.50 -27.26 -0.71
C LEU A 754 1.09 -28.62 -0.11
N SER A 755 -0.13 -28.69 0.40
CA SER A 755 -0.72 -29.94 0.90
C SER A 755 -0.71 -31.01 -0.20
N PRO A 756 -0.29 -32.26 0.10
CA PRO A 756 -0.12 -33.33 -0.90
C PRO A 756 -1.47 -33.84 -1.42
N THR A 757 -2.04 -33.09 -2.35
CA THR A 757 -3.23 -33.48 -3.10
C THR A 757 -2.92 -34.73 -3.93
N PRO A 758 -3.81 -35.75 -3.96
CA PRO A 758 -3.63 -36.94 -4.81
C PRO A 758 -3.94 -36.60 -6.28
N THR A 759 -3.07 -35.81 -6.90
CA THR A 759 -3.25 -35.27 -8.26
C THR A 759 -3.04 -36.34 -9.33
N PRO A 760 -3.88 -36.41 -10.38
CA PRO A 760 -3.62 -37.24 -11.56
C PRO A 760 -2.27 -36.94 -12.20
N THR A 761 -1.61 -37.96 -12.76
CA THR A 761 -0.26 -37.82 -13.34
C THR A 761 -0.27 -36.79 -14.49
N PRO A 762 0.52 -35.69 -14.42
CA PRO A 762 0.56 -34.71 -15.50
C PRO A 762 1.18 -35.32 -16.75
N LEU A 763 0.54 -35.10 -17.91
CA LEU A 763 1.03 -35.62 -19.18
C LEU A 763 2.41 -35.02 -19.53
N PRO A 764 3.40 -35.83 -19.93
CA PRO A 764 4.74 -35.36 -20.25
C PRO A 764 4.74 -34.48 -21.51
N ARG A 765 5.73 -33.58 -21.64
CA ARG A 765 5.83 -32.61 -22.75
C ARG A 765 5.82 -33.28 -24.14
N ALA A 766 6.34 -34.49 -24.23
CA ALA A 766 6.18 -35.40 -25.36
C ALA A 766 6.11 -36.85 -24.85
N GLN A 767 5.72 -37.78 -25.72
CA GLN A 767 5.68 -39.22 -25.43
C GLN A 767 6.05 -40.06 -26.66
N VAL A 768 6.68 -41.21 -26.44
CA VAL A 768 6.82 -42.27 -27.45
C VAL A 768 5.78 -43.34 -27.15
N LEU A 769 4.91 -43.60 -28.11
CA LEU A 769 3.93 -44.69 -28.08
C LEU A 769 4.52 -45.90 -28.81
N LEU A 770 4.60 -47.04 -28.12
CA LEU A 770 4.99 -48.32 -28.70
C LEU A 770 3.76 -49.21 -28.89
N ASN A 771 3.73 -50.04 -29.93
CA ASN A 771 2.64 -51.01 -30.15
C ASN A 771 2.70 -52.26 -29.25
N GLY A 772 3.49 -52.23 -28.17
CA GLY A 772 3.71 -53.32 -27.23
C GLY A 772 4.83 -53.00 -26.23
N THR A 773 4.94 -53.80 -25.18
CA THR A 773 5.95 -53.63 -24.11
C THR A 773 7.06 -54.69 -24.13
N SER A 774 6.95 -55.70 -24.99
CA SER A 774 8.02 -56.69 -25.18
C SER A 774 7.97 -57.32 -26.57
N TYR A 775 9.14 -57.53 -27.17
CA TYR A 775 9.30 -58.08 -28.52
C TYR A 775 10.31 -59.23 -28.53
N ARG A 776 10.27 -60.05 -29.59
CA ARG A 776 11.29 -61.08 -29.85
C ARG A 776 12.28 -60.56 -30.90
N PRO A 777 13.56 -60.97 -30.88
CA PRO A 777 14.49 -60.75 -31.99
C PRO A 777 13.87 -61.16 -33.34
N GLY A 778 14.09 -60.36 -34.37
CA GLY A 778 13.50 -60.55 -35.71
C GLY A 778 12.00 -60.20 -35.82
N SER A 779 11.34 -59.70 -34.78
CA SER A 779 9.94 -59.22 -34.87
C SER A 779 9.88 -57.72 -35.22
N PRO A 780 8.91 -57.29 -36.06
CA PRO A 780 8.65 -55.88 -36.29
C PRO A 780 7.91 -55.23 -35.10
N PHE A 781 8.30 -54.02 -34.74
CA PHE A 781 7.56 -53.15 -33.80
C PHE A 781 7.37 -51.75 -34.37
N ALA A 782 6.32 -51.06 -33.92
CA ALA A 782 6.01 -49.70 -34.35
C ALA A 782 6.15 -48.73 -33.17
N ALA A 783 6.76 -47.58 -33.46
CA ALA A 783 6.87 -46.45 -32.53
C ALA A 783 6.18 -45.23 -33.14
N THR A 784 5.61 -44.36 -32.31
CA THR A 784 5.07 -43.07 -32.75
C THR A 784 5.44 -42.02 -31.72
N PHE A 785 6.16 -40.99 -32.14
CA PHE A 785 6.41 -39.83 -31.31
C PHE A 785 5.18 -38.92 -31.35
N ARG A 786 4.70 -38.48 -30.19
CA ARG A 786 3.65 -37.46 -30.04
C ARG A 786 4.16 -36.32 -29.18
N LEU A 787 4.06 -35.11 -29.72
CA LEU A 787 4.36 -33.87 -29.02
C LEU A 787 3.09 -33.35 -28.32
N ASN A 788 3.14 -33.16 -27.00
CA ASN A 788 1.97 -32.75 -26.20
C ASN A 788 1.94 -31.22 -25.92
N ARG A 789 3.04 -30.50 -26.15
CA ARG A 789 3.13 -29.01 -26.09
C ARG A 789 4.04 -28.50 -27.21
N ALA A 790 3.74 -27.33 -27.78
CA ALA A 790 4.50 -26.76 -28.90
C ALA A 790 5.98 -26.46 -28.56
N VAL A 791 6.84 -26.44 -29.58
CA VAL A 791 8.28 -26.15 -29.45
C VAL A 791 8.70 -25.04 -30.41
N ALA A 792 9.21 -23.93 -29.86
CA ALA A 792 9.53 -22.70 -30.59
C ALA A 792 11.02 -22.52 -30.99
N ARG A 793 11.89 -23.49 -30.72
CA ARG A 793 13.32 -23.44 -31.06
C ARG A 793 13.65 -24.32 -32.28
N THR A 794 14.74 -24.01 -32.97
CA THR A 794 15.30 -24.81 -34.07
C THR A 794 16.06 -26.03 -33.52
N PHE A 795 15.96 -27.19 -34.16
CA PHE A 795 16.71 -28.39 -33.76
C PHE A 795 16.93 -29.40 -34.90
N ASN A 796 17.90 -30.28 -34.72
CA ASN A 796 17.98 -31.55 -35.44
C ASN A 796 17.27 -32.64 -34.62
N ALA A 797 16.42 -33.44 -35.26
CA ALA A 797 15.64 -34.48 -34.61
C ALA A 797 16.25 -35.87 -34.86
N TYR A 798 16.37 -36.68 -33.81
CA TYR A 798 16.95 -38.02 -33.87
C TYR A 798 16.08 -39.01 -33.08
N ALA A 799 16.09 -40.27 -33.50
CA ALA A 799 15.54 -41.38 -32.73
C ALA A 799 16.57 -42.51 -32.65
N VAL A 800 16.73 -43.07 -31.45
CA VAL A 800 17.70 -44.14 -31.19
C VAL A 800 17.07 -45.27 -30.37
N VAL A 801 17.56 -46.49 -30.59
CA VAL A 801 17.28 -47.66 -29.75
C VAL A 801 18.48 -47.89 -28.86
N ASN A 802 18.29 -47.74 -27.55
CA ASN A 802 19.30 -48.06 -26.54
C ASN A 802 19.14 -49.52 -26.08
N LEU A 803 20.22 -50.29 -26.15
CA LEU A 803 20.29 -51.71 -25.84
C LEU A 803 20.72 -51.98 -24.39
N PRO A 804 20.56 -53.21 -23.85
CA PRO A 804 20.82 -53.52 -22.44
C PRO A 804 22.30 -53.44 -22.03
N ASP A 805 23.21 -53.38 -23.01
CA ASP A 805 24.65 -53.17 -22.83
C ASP A 805 25.07 -51.68 -22.91
N GLY A 806 24.11 -50.76 -23.07
CA GLY A 806 24.33 -49.34 -23.23
C GLY A 806 24.72 -48.89 -24.64
N SER A 807 24.77 -49.81 -25.62
CA SER A 807 24.99 -49.45 -27.02
C SER A 807 23.74 -48.84 -27.66
N MET A 808 23.94 -47.84 -28.52
CA MET A 808 22.86 -47.15 -29.23
C MET A 808 22.88 -47.50 -30.72
N LEU A 809 21.70 -47.80 -31.27
CA LEU A 809 21.48 -48.00 -32.69
C LEU A 809 20.52 -46.93 -33.25
N ASP A 810 20.77 -46.53 -34.49
CA ASP A 810 19.89 -45.69 -35.28
C ASP A 810 18.47 -46.29 -35.41
N ALA A 811 17.43 -45.54 -35.04
CA ALA A 811 16.05 -46.06 -35.04
C ALA A 811 15.35 -46.02 -36.41
N ILE A 812 16.10 -46.10 -37.52
CA ILE A 812 15.60 -46.47 -38.85
C ILE A 812 16.47 -47.59 -39.44
N THR A 813 17.78 -47.40 -39.47
CA THR A 813 18.75 -48.29 -40.13
C THR A 813 19.31 -49.38 -39.22
N LEU A 814 19.10 -49.27 -37.90
CA LEU A 814 19.67 -50.15 -36.86
C LEU A 814 21.20 -50.26 -36.93
N SER A 815 21.82 -49.18 -37.41
CA SER A 815 23.26 -49.01 -37.55
C SER A 815 23.86 -48.34 -36.30
N PRO A 816 25.12 -48.63 -35.94
CA PRO A 816 25.90 -47.81 -35.00
C PRO A 816 26.15 -46.37 -35.51
N ARG A 817 25.91 -46.09 -36.80
CA ARG A 817 25.92 -44.73 -37.36
C ARG A 817 24.51 -44.12 -37.28
N ILE A 818 24.24 -43.42 -36.20
CA ILE A 818 23.02 -42.63 -35.99
C ILE A 818 22.98 -41.47 -36.98
N GLN A 819 21.81 -41.22 -37.60
CA GLN A 819 21.58 -40.08 -38.49
C GLN A 819 20.38 -39.23 -38.04
N PRO A 820 20.36 -37.91 -38.35
CA PRO A 820 19.18 -37.07 -38.08
C PRO A 820 18.01 -37.50 -38.98
N LEU A 821 16.83 -37.63 -38.37
CA LEU A 821 15.54 -37.85 -39.06
C LEU A 821 15.16 -36.62 -39.90
N ALA A 822 15.46 -35.44 -39.38
CA ALA A 822 15.28 -34.14 -40.00
C ALA A 822 16.27 -33.15 -39.38
N THR A 823 16.81 -32.26 -40.20
CA THR A 823 17.70 -31.18 -39.77
C THR A 823 17.00 -29.82 -39.85
N ASN A 824 17.41 -28.88 -39.00
CA ASN A 824 16.87 -27.51 -38.95
C ASN A 824 15.33 -27.45 -38.87
N VAL A 825 14.70 -28.30 -38.05
CA VAL A 825 13.26 -28.27 -37.82
C VAL A 825 12.91 -27.03 -37.00
N HIS A 826 12.01 -26.20 -37.51
CA HIS A 826 11.48 -25.01 -36.85
C HIS A 826 10.00 -25.23 -36.46
N GLY A 827 9.62 -24.80 -35.25
CA GLY A 827 8.21 -24.53 -34.89
C GLY A 827 7.24 -25.71 -34.99
N LEU A 828 7.35 -26.71 -34.10
CA LEU A 828 6.35 -27.80 -34.06
C LEU A 828 5.14 -27.44 -33.17
N PRO A 829 3.89 -27.58 -33.66
CA PRO A 829 2.69 -27.34 -32.86
C PRO A 829 2.39 -28.48 -31.88
N ALA A 830 1.60 -28.18 -30.84
CA ALA A 830 1.08 -29.21 -29.94
C ALA A 830 0.19 -30.20 -30.72
N GLY A 831 0.25 -31.48 -30.36
CA GLY A 831 -0.46 -32.56 -31.06
C GLY A 831 0.29 -33.17 -32.25
N PHE A 832 1.41 -32.59 -32.69
CA PHE A 832 2.22 -33.15 -33.79
C PHE A 832 2.65 -34.60 -33.52
N THR A 833 2.40 -35.50 -34.48
CA THR A 833 2.79 -36.92 -34.41
C THR A 833 3.70 -37.30 -35.56
N TYR A 834 4.83 -37.94 -35.26
CA TYR A 834 5.72 -38.52 -36.25
C TYR A 834 5.66 -40.06 -36.18
N PRO A 835 5.16 -40.75 -37.23
CA PRO A 835 5.08 -42.20 -37.25
C PRO A 835 6.43 -42.82 -37.66
N PHE A 836 7.00 -43.67 -36.82
CA PHE A 836 8.12 -44.53 -37.21
C PHE A 836 7.59 -45.83 -37.82
N MET A 837 8.00 -46.12 -39.05
CA MET A 837 7.66 -47.40 -39.71
C MET A 837 8.39 -48.58 -39.07
N SER A 838 7.88 -49.78 -39.32
CA SER A 838 8.17 -51.00 -38.57
C SER A 838 9.66 -51.34 -38.44
N LEU A 839 10.18 -51.26 -37.21
CA LEU A 839 11.54 -51.63 -36.85
C LEU A 839 11.64 -53.11 -36.55
N THR A 840 12.55 -53.82 -37.23
CA THR A 840 12.78 -55.26 -37.00
C THR A 840 13.99 -55.45 -36.10
N VAL A 841 13.80 -55.97 -34.89
CA VAL A 841 14.89 -56.16 -33.91
C VAL A 841 16.05 -56.99 -34.52
N PRO A 842 17.32 -56.53 -34.48
CA PRO A 842 18.44 -57.26 -35.06
C PRO A 842 18.59 -58.69 -34.51
N PRO A 843 18.85 -59.71 -35.37
CA PRO A 843 19.20 -61.05 -34.92
C PRO A 843 20.47 -61.03 -34.08
N GLY A 844 20.37 -61.45 -32.82
CA GLY A 844 21.51 -61.47 -31.88
C GLY A 844 21.60 -60.27 -30.93
N ALA A 845 20.66 -59.31 -30.97
CA ALA A 845 20.60 -58.23 -29.97
C ALA A 845 20.51 -58.78 -28.52
N PRO A 846 21.12 -58.12 -27.51
CA PRO A 846 21.12 -58.63 -26.14
C PRO A 846 19.71 -58.68 -25.55
N ARG A 847 19.41 -59.74 -24.78
CA ARG A 847 18.18 -59.86 -23.99
C ARG A 847 18.22 -58.92 -22.79
N GLY A 848 17.11 -58.25 -22.51
CA GLY A 848 17.00 -57.34 -21.37
C GLY A 848 16.07 -56.17 -21.62
N ASN A 849 16.25 -55.12 -20.80
CA ASN A 849 15.51 -53.87 -20.93
C ASN A 849 16.19 -52.98 -21.97
N CYS A 850 15.44 -52.63 -23.01
CA CYS A 850 15.80 -51.67 -24.05
C CYS A 850 14.92 -50.42 -23.92
N SER A 851 15.25 -49.37 -24.66
CA SER A 851 14.34 -48.23 -24.80
C SER A 851 14.48 -47.54 -26.15
N VAL A 852 13.37 -46.98 -26.65
CA VAL A 852 13.37 -46.02 -27.76
C VAL A 852 13.43 -44.62 -27.16
N MET A 853 14.38 -43.81 -27.61
CA MET A 853 14.55 -42.42 -27.18
C MET A 853 14.36 -41.47 -28.36
N VAL A 854 13.73 -40.32 -28.10
CA VAL A 854 13.63 -39.19 -29.04
C VAL A 854 14.06 -37.92 -28.32
N GLY A 855 14.87 -37.10 -28.98
CA GLY A 855 15.43 -35.88 -28.38
C GLY A 855 16.01 -34.91 -29.40
N PHE A 856 16.34 -33.71 -28.92
CA PHE A 856 17.10 -32.71 -29.67
C PHE A 856 18.59 -32.89 -29.39
N PHE A 857 19.40 -32.74 -30.44
CA PHE A 857 20.85 -32.69 -30.34
C PHE A 857 21.37 -31.46 -31.09
N ALA A 858 22.48 -30.89 -30.62
CA ALA A 858 23.09 -29.72 -31.26
C ALA A 858 23.62 -30.09 -32.66
N PRO A 859 23.53 -29.20 -33.68
CA PRO A 859 23.87 -29.56 -35.07
C PRO A 859 25.30 -30.04 -35.32
N GLU A 860 26.23 -29.80 -34.38
CA GLU A 860 27.67 -30.02 -34.52
C GLU A 860 28.24 -31.02 -33.50
N GLN A 861 27.41 -31.58 -32.60
CA GLN A 861 27.84 -32.53 -31.57
C GLN A 861 27.67 -33.99 -32.04
N PRO A 862 28.72 -34.85 -32.01
CA PRO A 862 28.56 -36.27 -32.24
C PRO A 862 27.88 -36.94 -31.04
N ILE A 863 26.92 -37.84 -31.30
CA ILE A 863 26.19 -38.55 -30.24
C ILE A 863 27.08 -39.68 -29.70
N THR A 864 27.53 -39.57 -28.45
CA THR A 864 28.42 -40.54 -27.79
C THR A 864 27.75 -41.30 -26.65
N GLY A 865 26.75 -40.73 -25.98
CA GLY A 865 25.98 -41.39 -24.93
C GLY A 865 24.59 -40.77 -24.69
N PRO A 866 23.72 -41.42 -23.88
CA PRO A 866 22.38 -40.90 -23.55
C PRO A 866 22.37 -39.55 -22.82
N GLY A 867 23.52 -39.09 -22.29
CA GLY A 867 23.68 -37.79 -21.63
C GLY A 867 23.83 -36.61 -22.59
N ASP A 868 24.11 -36.84 -23.87
CA ASP A 868 24.40 -35.80 -24.86
C ASP A 868 23.12 -35.16 -25.47
N ALA A 869 21.95 -35.58 -24.98
CA ALA A 869 20.64 -35.33 -25.58
C ALA A 869 19.76 -34.40 -24.74
N PHE A 870 19.12 -33.42 -25.39
CA PHE A 870 17.93 -32.78 -24.81
C PHE A 870 16.73 -33.72 -24.99
N LEU A 871 16.60 -34.65 -24.04
CA LEU A 871 15.68 -35.79 -24.06
C LEU A 871 14.21 -35.34 -23.94
N LEU A 872 13.40 -35.65 -24.96
CA LEU A 872 11.98 -35.26 -25.01
C LEU A 872 11.07 -36.36 -24.47
N ALA A 873 11.34 -37.61 -24.86
CA ALA A 873 10.54 -38.76 -24.51
C ALA A 873 11.35 -40.06 -24.63
N VAL A 874 11.03 -41.02 -23.76
CA VAL A 874 11.59 -42.38 -23.76
C VAL A 874 10.45 -43.38 -23.56
N ALA A 875 10.49 -44.49 -24.29
CA ALA A 875 9.62 -45.64 -24.04
C ALA A 875 10.46 -46.91 -23.82
N PRO A 876 10.43 -47.53 -22.62
CA PRO A 876 11.11 -48.79 -22.36
C PRO A 876 10.35 -49.99 -22.96
N PHE A 877 11.08 -51.03 -23.36
CA PHE A 877 10.54 -52.31 -23.80
C PHE A 877 11.51 -53.46 -23.49
N ALA A 878 11.00 -54.69 -23.37
CA ALA A 878 11.84 -55.86 -23.11
C ALA A 878 12.10 -56.70 -24.37
N LEU A 879 13.36 -57.10 -24.59
CA LEU A 879 13.73 -58.13 -25.57
C LEU A 879 13.77 -59.52 -24.92
N LYS A 880 12.97 -60.45 -25.47
CA LYS A 880 12.74 -61.82 -24.97
C LYS A 880 13.30 -62.90 -25.90
#